data_AF-A0A1F0TVT2-F1
#
_entry.id   AF-A0A1F0TVT2-F1
#
_cell.length_a   1.000
_cell.length_b   1.000
_cell.length_c   1.000
_cell.angle_alpha   90.00
_cell.angle_beta   90.00
_cell.angle_gamma   90.00
#
_symmetry.space_group_name_H-M   'P 1'
#
loop_
_entity.id
_entity.type
_entity.pdbx_description
1 polymer ?
#
loop_
_entity_poly.entity_id
_entity_poly.type
_entity_poly.pdbx_seq_one_letter_code
_entity_poly.pdbx_strand_id
1 'polypeptide(L)'
;MLLVAMPIRGFSYTDDQIVNFGDCYYKVVSGKKLTLSYLGVKSTKTGHLNLPPTVTDKYGYVLTVIGAEYNPQYRSYDITSVHLPETMEYIWGYAFSGAALTSMNIPKKLETIRSGAWSSIYSTPRFDVHPQNPKFESDANGVLYSRGRKTLYAVPSNVTLQGGKYTVDGQVTYIDAAAFQSVHGLTRIALPKNLERVYEGYPTIVPTNSFAAFEIPAGAPHFKVLDGVLFRDNTLVLYPRGRNATNYTVPNGIKAITNYAISSNSKLESINLNGVTKLVKSSIYNASKLTSITLPQNLKPHDDVTGDGMSEGCFEACSNLTEYKVHPQNKDFVAVGGVLFSKNMKTLYFYPGSKMGATYTIPQSVEVIAGHAFQSAKYITSMHIPAKVARINAEAFRDVQNLKTITFDANSQLQEIEYYAFRWCSSLKEVTLPKSLPKLNEIFYMCINLETINVPAGSKLKNIRHGAFSTNSKLKAFNFLGDCELERLEKNVFAGLRLLESFNIPKSVRFIESNAFIGCASMKTVTFHPDAEIDVIGAGAFADCGITSINIPKKVTKIEREAFLKCQALTKIDVTKTTTSISPEAFKYCSNLTEINVDRDNNEYSSVDGCLLSKNKAKLMIFPPGKANDKFTLLPPSITIVGDYAFYDCKKLVNVTIPNKVDSIGIRAFGLCDNLNTITFLCDQMITPNRINQAQNETSFDEDKGPIKNMGKIRINVRKDKLAAYQADPFYGKFASISPSFNEKTEEYIAVSDKAVDLLSTSCADHTFILPKSIEYQGNTYEVSLIGDYAFENAPSSVQEVVVKKNVKYIGARAFVAKNHNIKSVFFIESEPTKDMLSTTRFKLDETETNFNEFAPYTKIYVKKSACQEYKDKWTKTVYDQFAKKDKPSPYNFTSQIDYRITDLQISTKYATFAREFDVDFKDCVAENGVRVAAFVAGSKIEAGAGDYGTATAHIKMTSIDKHGGVSDSYAYVPAETGVLLKIIDNKVASNNKFYYTIGEKDNVPYNISNNVMHGVFGKPATVQASTAAPIYVMQGGTFKKCTTPLNNFPVHKAYLKLKKPAGAKLILHFDDDDTTTAIEEVTTDEGNIGNDIFYNLNGQRVSNPQKGIYIRQGKKVIVK
;
A
#
# COMPACT_ATOMS: atom_id res chain seq x y z
N MET A 1 -19.96 24.93 10.17
CA MET A 1 -18.50 25.08 10.37
C MET A 1 -17.79 23.83 9.87
N LEU A 2 -16.60 24.02 9.27
CA LEU A 2 -15.89 23.09 8.39
C LEU A 2 -15.80 21.64 8.88
N LEU A 3 -16.45 20.73 8.15
CA LEU A 3 -16.06 19.33 8.05
C LEU A 3 -15.86 19.04 6.57
N VAL A 4 -14.60 19.07 6.15
CA VAL A 4 -14.23 18.49 4.86
C VAL A 4 -14.42 16.99 5.04
N ALA A 5 -15.56 16.46 4.58
CA ALA A 5 -15.71 15.05 4.31
C ALA A 5 -14.74 14.73 3.16
N MET A 6 -13.46 14.49 3.49
CA MET A 6 -12.49 14.07 2.51
C MET A 6 -12.83 12.62 2.12
N PRO A 7 -12.97 12.33 0.82
CA PRO A 7 -13.29 11.00 0.35
C PRO A 7 -12.14 10.06 0.70
N ILE A 8 -12.44 8.98 1.41
CA ILE A 8 -11.55 7.81 1.55
C ILE A 8 -11.35 7.25 0.13
N ARG A 9 -10.39 7.78 -0.63
CA ARG A 9 -10.23 7.50 -2.06
C ARG A 9 -9.46 6.22 -2.30
N GLY A 10 -10.18 5.20 -2.75
CA GLY A 10 -9.67 3.92 -3.28
C GLY A 10 -10.64 2.84 -2.84
N PHE A 11 -11.21 2.18 -3.84
CA PHE A 11 -12.51 1.55 -3.72
C PHE A 11 -12.36 0.07 -3.96
N SER A 12 -12.63 -0.64 -2.89
CA SER A 12 -13.26 -1.94 -2.85
C SER A 12 -14.19 -1.82 -1.63
N TYR A 13 -15.50 -2.02 -1.83
CA TYR A 13 -16.52 -1.54 -0.88
C TYR A 13 -16.59 -2.44 0.35
N THR A 14 -16.59 -1.90 1.57
CA THR A 14 -16.85 -2.65 2.82
C THR A 14 -18.20 -2.30 3.39
N ASP A 15 -18.83 -3.25 4.08
CA ASP A 15 -20.12 -3.03 4.72
C ASP A 15 -20.02 -1.87 5.74
N ASP A 16 -21.01 -0.99 5.73
CA ASP A 16 -21.09 0.27 6.48
C ASP A 16 -20.08 1.36 6.08
N GLN A 17 -19.28 1.15 5.03
CA GLN A 17 -18.44 2.21 4.48
C GLN A 17 -19.31 3.36 3.95
N ILE A 18 -18.93 4.60 4.26
CA ILE A 18 -19.55 5.77 3.63
C ILE A 18 -18.79 6.16 2.36
N VAL A 19 -19.54 6.29 1.27
CA VAL A 19 -19.04 6.60 -0.07
C VAL A 19 -19.86 7.74 -0.69
N ASN A 20 -19.35 8.35 -1.76
CA ASN A 20 -20.07 9.42 -2.45
C ASN A 20 -20.04 9.19 -3.96
N PHE A 21 -21.19 9.34 -4.62
CA PHE A 21 -21.33 9.25 -6.08
C PHE A 21 -22.09 10.46 -6.60
N GLY A 22 -21.51 11.15 -7.57
CA GLY A 22 -22.00 12.46 -8.00
C GLY A 22 -22.12 13.41 -6.81
N ASP A 23 -23.34 13.89 -6.57
CA ASP A 23 -23.68 14.81 -5.50
C ASP A 23 -24.23 14.17 -4.23
N CYS A 24 -24.35 12.84 -4.19
CA CYS A 24 -24.96 12.12 -3.08
C CYS A 24 -23.93 11.37 -2.23
N TYR A 25 -24.21 11.27 -0.93
CA TYR A 25 -23.53 10.40 0.01
C TYR A 25 -24.36 9.13 0.22
N TYR A 26 -23.69 7.99 0.31
CA TYR A 26 -24.30 6.68 0.49
C TYR A 26 -23.57 5.87 1.55
N LYS A 27 -24.29 5.01 2.26
CA LYS A 27 -23.73 3.89 3.01
C LYS A 27 -23.71 2.65 2.13
N VAL A 28 -22.60 1.92 2.12
CA VAL A 28 -22.52 0.58 1.55
C VAL A 28 -23.30 -0.37 2.44
N VAL A 29 -24.43 -0.88 1.94
CA VAL A 29 -25.26 -1.87 2.63
C VAL A 29 -24.62 -3.25 2.51
N SER A 30 -24.05 -3.56 1.35
CA SER A 30 -23.22 -4.74 1.17
C SER A 30 -22.14 -4.49 0.14
N GLY A 31 -20.88 -4.61 0.53
CA GLY A 31 -19.74 -4.55 -0.36
C GLY A 31 -19.68 -5.75 -1.31
N LYS A 32 -20.18 -6.91 -0.86
CA LYS A 32 -20.28 -8.13 -1.68
C LYS A 32 -21.42 -8.07 -2.70
N LYS A 33 -22.59 -7.56 -2.32
CA LYS A 33 -23.75 -7.42 -3.23
C LYS A 33 -23.75 -6.10 -4.01
N LEU A 34 -22.81 -5.21 -3.71
CA LEU A 34 -22.70 -3.86 -4.28
C LEU A 34 -24.01 -3.05 -4.13
N THR A 35 -24.57 -3.03 -2.91
CA THR A 35 -25.80 -2.30 -2.61
C THR A 35 -25.56 -1.08 -1.72
N LEU A 36 -26.36 -0.04 -1.91
CA LEU A 36 -26.20 1.28 -1.31
C LEU A 36 -27.50 1.78 -0.66
N SER A 37 -27.34 2.62 0.36
CA SER A 37 -28.41 3.37 1.01
C SER A 37 -28.06 4.85 1.04
N TYR A 38 -28.94 5.72 0.54
CA TYR A 38 -28.76 7.17 0.50
C TYR A 38 -28.69 7.77 1.91
N LEU A 39 -27.78 8.72 2.13
CA LEU A 39 -27.62 9.42 3.41
C LEU A 39 -27.83 10.94 3.35
N GLY A 40 -27.61 11.56 2.19
CA GLY A 40 -27.62 13.01 2.07
C GLY A 40 -26.95 13.49 0.79
N VAL A 41 -26.85 14.81 0.63
CA VAL A 41 -26.17 15.42 -0.52
C VAL A 41 -24.98 16.29 -0.10
N LYS A 42 -24.12 16.58 -1.06
CA LYS A 42 -23.12 17.65 -0.95
C LYS A 42 -23.82 19.00 -0.85
N SER A 43 -23.19 19.94 -0.15
CA SER A 43 -23.70 21.31 0.01
C SER A 43 -23.87 22.09 -1.30
N THR A 44 -23.28 21.60 -2.40
CA THR A 44 -23.42 22.17 -3.75
C THR A 44 -24.70 21.76 -4.45
N LYS A 45 -25.38 20.70 -3.99
CA LYS A 45 -26.56 20.17 -4.64
C LYS A 45 -27.82 20.73 -3.99
N THR A 46 -28.54 21.51 -4.77
CA THR A 46 -29.79 22.17 -4.37
C THR A 46 -30.93 21.79 -5.32
N GLY A 47 -32.17 22.10 -4.93
CA GLY A 47 -33.35 21.93 -5.77
C GLY A 47 -33.82 20.46 -5.88
N HIS A 48 -34.19 20.04 -7.09
CA HIS A 48 -34.70 18.68 -7.36
C HIS A 48 -33.58 17.62 -7.28
N LEU A 49 -33.87 16.52 -6.57
CA LEU A 49 -33.00 15.36 -6.44
C LEU A 49 -33.63 14.13 -7.11
N ASN A 50 -33.03 13.65 -8.19
CA ASN A 50 -33.39 12.37 -8.81
C ASN A 50 -32.42 11.29 -8.32
N LEU A 51 -32.87 10.37 -7.45
CA LEU A 51 -32.03 9.27 -6.99
C LEU A 51 -31.95 8.17 -8.06
N PRO A 52 -30.74 7.80 -8.52
CA PRO A 52 -30.61 6.81 -9.58
C PRO A 52 -30.80 5.38 -9.03
N PRO A 53 -31.31 4.43 -9.83
CA PRO A 53 -31.46 3.03 -9.42
C PRO A 53 -30.10 2.34 -9.23
N THR A 54 -29.10 2.74 -10.02
CA THR A 54 -27.72 2.29 -9.90
C THR A 54 -26.77 3.48 -10.03
N VAL A 55 -25.58 3.36 -9.45
CA VAL A 55 -24.47 4.29 -9.63
C VAL A 55 -23.25 3.50 -10.11
N THR A 56 -22.52 4.07 -11.04
CA THR A 56 -21.26 3.50 -11.53
C THR A 56 -20.10 4.28 -10.97
N ASP A 57 -19.13 3.60 -10.37
CA ASP A 57 -17.93 4.26 -9.88
C ASP A 57 -16.95 4.60 -11.02
N LYS A 58 -15.91 5.36 -10.71
CA LYS A 58 -14.88 5.74 -11.70
C LYS A 58 -14.11 4.55 -12.28
N TYR A 59 -14.18 3.38 -11.65
CA TYR A 59 -13.52 2.15 -12.06
C TYR A 59 -14.46 1.22 -12.83
N GLY A 60 -15.76 1.52 -12.89
CA GLY A 60 -16.78 0.77 -13.64
C GLY A 60 -17.59 -0.21 -12.81
N TYR A 61 -17.43 -0.25 -11.49
CA TYR A 61 -18.32 -1.06 -10.65
C TYR A 61 -19.71 -0.42 -10.63
N VAL A 62 -20.72 -1.23 -10.88
CA VAL A 62 -22.14 -0.84 -10.81
C VAL A 62 -22.70 -1.24 -9.46
N LEU A 63 -23.23 -0.27 -8.72
CA LEU A 63 -23.85 -0.46 -7.40
C LEU A 63 -25.33 -0.09 -7.43
N THR A 64 -26.17 -0.86 -6.73
CA THR A 64 -27.64 -0.65 -6.71
C THR A 64 -28.07 0.14 -5.47
N VAL A 65 -28.87 1.19 -5.67
CA VAL A 65 -29.43 2.00 -4.58
C VAL A 65 -30.75 1.36 -4.13
N ILE A 66 -30.79 0.86 -2.89
CA ILE A 66 -31.92 0.07 -2.37
C ILE A 66 -32.65 0.74 -1.19
N GLY A 67 -32.12 1.82 -0.63
CA GLY A 67 -32.75 2.47 0.50
C GLY A 67 -32.27 3.89 0.78
N ALA A 68 -32.85 4.50 1.81
CA ALA A 68 -32.46 5.79 2.34
C ALA A 68 -32.45 5.76 3.87
N GLU A 69 -31.40 6.28 4.48
CA GLU A 69 -31.10 6.20 5.91
C GLU A 69 -30.63 7.52 6.49
N TYR A 70 -30.72 7.62 7.81
CA TYR A 70 -30.20 8.76 8.53
C TYR A 70 -28.76 8.53 8.97
N ASN A 71 -27.92 9.52 8.67
CA ASN A 71 -26.65 9.69 9.33
C ASN A 71 -26.52 11.17 9.73
N PRO A 72 -26.22 11.50 11.00
CA PRO A 72 -26.23 12.87 11.49
C PRO A 72 -25.25 13.81 10.77
N GLN A 73 -24.21 13.25 10.13
CA GLN A 73 -23.17 14.00 9.40
C GLN A 73 -23.59 14.40 7.98
N TYR A 74 -24.54 13.68 7.38
CA TYR A 74 -24.99 13.91 6.00
C TYR A 74 -26.43 14.41 6.02
N ARG A 75 -26.68 15.51 5.31
CA ARG A 75 -27.97 16.20 5.33
C ARG A 75 -28.43 16.46 3.91
N SER A 76 -29.72 16.72 3.78
CA SER A 76 -30.35 17.04 2.50
C SER A 76 -30.75 18.52 2.44
N TYR A 77 -29.91 19.42 2.98
CA TYR A 77 -30.17 20.86 2.95
C TYR A 77 -30.41 21.36 1.51
N ASP A 78 -31.31 22.34 1.37
CA ASP A 78 -31.64 23.01 0.10
C ASP A 78 -32.23 22.09 -0.99
N ILE A 79 -32.51 20.82 -0.69
CA ILE A 79 -33.29 19.93 -1.55
C ILE A 79 -34.77 20.28 -1.44
N THR A 80 -35.41 20.50 -2.59
CA THR A 80 -36.81 20.94 -2.68
C THR A 80 -37.75 19.87 -3.20
N SER A 81 -37.28 18.81 -3.83
CA SER A 81 -38.11 17.65 -4.21
C SER A 81 -37.22 16.43 -4.44
N VAL A 82 -37.79 15.22 -4.29
CA VAL A 82 -37.05 13.97 -4.47
C VAL A 82 -37.83 13.02 -5.37
N HIS A 83 -37.15 12.43 -6.35
CA HIS A 83 -37.63 11.28 -7.10
C HIS A 83 -36.89 10.00 -6.65
N LEU A 84 -37.64 9.01 -6.16
CA LEU A 84 -37.17 7.71 -5.69
C LEU A 84 -37.28 6.65 -6.81
N PRO A 85 -36.24 5.85 -7.06
CA PRO A 85 -36.26 4.81 -8.08
C PRO A 85 -37.02 3.54 -7.64
N GLU A 86 -37.42 2.70 -8.60
CA GLU A 86 -38.10 1.42 -8.35
C GLU A 86 -37.24 0.36 -7.65
N THR A 87 -35.93 0.60 -7.49
CA THR A 87 -35.04 -0.26 -6.70
C THR A 87 -35.16 -0.05 -5.19
N MET A 88 -35.90 0.99 -4.75
CA MET A 88 -36.06 1.31 -3.34
C MET A 88 -36.91 0.27 -2.61
N GLU A 89 -36.33 -0.33 -1.57
CA GLU A 89 -36.96 -1.31 -0.70
C GLU A 89 -37.41 -0.67 0.64
N TYR A 90 -36.65 0.32 1.14
CA TYR A 90 -36.92 0.94 2.44
C TYR A 90 -36.54 2.43 2.55
N ILE A 91 -37.22 3.15 3.46
CA ILE A 91 -36.85 4.49 3.96
C ILE A 91 -36.84 4.45 5.50
N TRP A 92 -35.70 4.76 6.11
CA TRP A 92 -35.56 4.79 7.56
C TRP A 92 -35.90 6.16 8.14
N GLY A 93 -36.05 6.24 9.46
CA GLY A 93 -36.31 7.51 10.16
C GLY A 93 -35.26 8.58 9.83
N TYR A 94 -35.68 9.84 9.69
CA TYR A 94 -34.82 11.01 9.44
C TYR A 94 -34.01 11.00 8.12
N ALA A 95 -34.31 10.12 7.15
CA ALA A 95 -33.49 9.91 5.94
C ALA A 95 -33.23 11.17 5.09
N PHE A 96 -34.13 12.16 5.11
CA PHE A 96 -34.02 13.39 4.32
C PHE A 96 -33.82 14.64 5.18
N SER A 97 -33.29 14.49 6.40
CA SER A 97 -33.19 15.59 7.35
C SER A 97 -32.48 16.83 6.76
N GLY A 98 -33.07 18.01 7.04
CA GLY A 98 -32.61 19.30 6.55
C GLY A 98 -33.26 19.75 5.23
N ALA A 99 -33.97 18.88 4.51
CA ALA A 99 -34.63 19.23 3.26
C ALA A 99 -35.85 20.13 3.45
N ALA A 100 -36.18 20.92 2.42
CA ALA A 100 -37.38 21.75 2.36
C ALA A 100 -38.26 21.27 1.19
N LEU A 101 -38.87 20.09 1.35
CA LEU A 101 -39.49 19.37 0.24
C LEU A 101 -40.89 19.91 -0.11
N THR A 102 -41.19 19.93 -1.40
CA THR A 102 -42.49 20.27 -1.99
C THR A 102 -43.19 19.05 -2.57
N SER A 103 -42.43 18.10 -3.14
CA SER A 103 -42.97 16.84 -3.69
C SER A 103 -42.03 15.65 -3.53
N MET A 104 -42.60 14.45 -3.42
CA MET A 104 -41.88 13.17 -3.40
C MET A 104 -42.77 12.03 -3.91
N ASN A 105 -42.25 11.18 -4.82
CA ASN A 105 -42.96 9.96 -5.22
C ASN A 105 -42.68 8.81 -4.24
N ILE A 106 -43.63 7.89 -4.13
CA ILE A 106 -43.44 6.59 -3.45
C ILE A 106 -43.57 5.48 -4.50
N PRO A 107 -42.49 4.77 -4.84
CA PRO A 107 -42.46 3.82 -5.95
C PRO A 107 -43.24 2.54 -5.65
N LYS A 108 -43.52 1.73 -6.69
CA LYS A 108 -44.35 0.53 -6.57
C LYS A 108 -43.77 -0.50 -5.59
N LYS A 109 -42.46 -0.68 -5.60
CA LYS A 109 -41.76 -1.70 -4.80
C LYS A 109 -41.39 -1.28 -3.37
N LEU A 110 -41.62 -0.02 -2.97
CA LEU A 110 -41.26 0.39 -1.61
C LEU A 110 -42.14 -0.32 -0.58
N GLU A 111 -41.52 -1.17 0.25
CA GLU A 111 -42.25 -2.00 1.22
C GLU A 111 -42.24 -1.40 2.63
N THR A 112 -41.18 -0.66 2.98
CA THR A 112 -40.97 -0.19 4.35
C THR A 112 -40.73 1.32 4.40
N ILE A 113 -41.58 2.04 5.15
CA ILE A 113 -41.33 3.39 5.65
C ILE A 113 -41.30 3.27 7.18
N ARG A 114 -40.14 3.52 7.78
CA ARG A 114 -40.01 3.52 9.25
C ARG A 114 -40.61 4.80 9.82
N SER A 115 -41.06 4.70 11.07
CA SER A 115 -41.62 5.83 11.81
C SER A 115 -40.68 7.03 11.81
N GLY A 116 -41.23 8.20 11.50
CA GLY A 116 -40.47 9.45 11.47
C GLY A 116 -39.51 9.60 10.29
N ALA A 117 -39.72 8.91 9.15
CA ALA A 117 -38.92 9.04 7.92
C ALA A 117 -38.64 10.50 7.50
N TRP A 118 -39.61 11.39 7.71
CA TRP A 118 -39.56 12.82 7.38
C TRP A 118 -39.30 13.73 8.58
N SER A 119 -38.85 13.17 9.70
CA SER A 119 -38.48 13.96 10.86
C SER A 119 -37.32 14.91 10.53
N SER A 120 -37.35 16.11 11.12
CA SER A 120 -36.29 17.13 10.95
C SER A 120 -36.10 17.61 9.51
N ILE A 121 -37.13 17.57 8.67
CA ILE A 121 -37.20 18.37 7.44
C ILE A 121 -37.88 19.72 7.74
N TYR A 122 -37.53 20.74 6.96
CA TYR A 122 -38.08 22.09 7.09
C TYR A 122 -39.44 22.23 6.41
N SER A 123 -39.74 21.42 5.38
CA SER A 123 -41.04 21.34 4.73
C SER A 123 -41.34 19.90 4.32
N THR A 124 -42.52 19.41 4.71
CA THR A 124 -43.05 18.09 4.36
C THR A 124 -43.67 18.12 2.97
N PRO A 125 -43.30 17.21 2.06
CA PRO A 125 -43.75 17.26 0.68
C PRO A 125 -45.20 16.82 0.51
N ARG A 126 -45.77 17.17 -0.65
CA ARG A 126 -46.91 16.46 -1.22
C ARG A 126 -46.44 15.08 -1.73
N PHE A 127 -47.04 14.01 -1.26
CA PHE A 127 -46.70 12.65 -1.70
C PHE A 127 -47.50 12.23 -2.93
N ASP A 128 -46.81 11.57 -3.87
CA ASP A 128 -47.40 10.91 -5.03
C ASP A 128 -47.13 9.41 -4.96
N VAL A 129 -48.08 8.65 -4.40
CA VAL A 129 -47.91 7.21 -4.20
C VAL A 129 -48.35 6.45 -5.44
N HIS A 130 -47.47 5.59 -5.96
CA HIS A 130 -47.80 4.77 -7.12
C HIS A 130 -49.07 3.94 -6.88
N PRO A 131 -50.06 3.91 -7.80
CA PRO A 131 -51.38 3.29 -7.55
C PRO A 131 -51.32 1.81 -7.17
N GLN A 132 -50.32 1.10 -7.70
CA GLN A 132 -50.06 -0.32 -7.44
C GLN A 132 -49.16 -0.58 -6.21
N ASN A 133 -48.78 0.43 -5.43
CA ASN A 133 -48.05 0.18 -4.18
C ASN A 133 -48.98 -0.55 -3.19
N PRO A 134 -48.57 -1.72 -2.65
CA PRO A 134 -49.45 -2.53 -1.81
C PRO A 134 -49.55 -2.07 -0.36
N LYS A 135 -48.68 -1.15 0.10
CA LYS A 135 -48.53 -0.78 1.52
C LYS A 135 -48.98 0.65 1.83
N PHE A 136 -48.86 1.57 0.88
CA PHE A 136 -49.09 2.99 1.08
C PHE A 136 -50.09 3.56 0.07
N GLU A 137 -50.69 4.68 0.40
CA GLU A 137 -51.52 5.47 -0.50
C GLU A 137 -51.50 6.95 -0.10
N SER A 138 -51.85 7.85 -1.03
CA SER A 138 -51.99 9.28 -0.76
C SER A 138 -53.36 9.81 -1.19
N ASP A 139 -53.87 10.82 -0.49
CA ASP A 139 -55.10 11.51 -0.90
C ASP A 139 -54.84 12.62 -1.95
N ALA A 140 -55.89 13.34 -2.35
CA ALA A 140 -55.78 14.41 -3.36
C ALA A 140 -54.83 15.55 -2.94
N ASN A 141 -54.72 15.80 -1.63
CA ASN A 141 -53.83 16.80 -1.05
C ASN A 141 -52.39 16.27 -0.89
N GLY A 142 -52.16 14.99 -1.22
CA GLY A 142 -50.88 14.29 -1.08
C GLY A 142 -50.50 14.00 0.36
N VAL A 143 -51.48 13.84 1.25
CA VAL A 143 -51.27 13.31 2.60
C VAL A 143 -50.95 11.82 2.50
N LEU A 144 -49.93 11.36 3.21
CA LEU A 144 -49.46 9.98 3.13
C LEU A 144 -50.07 9.10 4.22
N TYR A 145 -50.64 7.98 3.79
CA TYR A 145 -51.24 6.98 4.66
C TYR A 145 -50.72 5.57 4.38
N SER A 146 -50.95 4.66 5.33
CA SER A 146 -50.99 3.23 5.01
C SER A 146 -52.18 2.92 4.10
N ARG A 147 -52.10 1.85 3.32
CA ARG A 147 -53.24 1.35 2.52
C ARG A 147 -54.48 1.14 3.41
N GLY A 148 -55.64 1.67 2.99
CA GLY A 148 -56.88 1.69 3.77
C GLY A 148 -56.95 2.78 4.84
N ARG A 149 -56.10 3.83 4.74
CA ARG A 149 -56.05 5.04 5.59
C ARG A 149 -56.01 4.84 7.11
N LYS A 150 -55.54 3.69 7.61
CA LYS A 150 -55.47 3.39 9.06
C LYS A 150 -54.38 4.15 9.79
N THR A 151 -53.22 4.33 9.17
CA THR A 151 -52.08 5.07 9.73
C THR A 151 -51.84 6.35 8.93
N LEU A 152 -51.78 7.49 9.61
CA LEU A 152 -51.32 8.77 9.05
C LEU A 152 -49.81 8.91 9.24
N TYR A 153 -49.04 8.92 8.15
CA TYR A 153 -47.58 9.04 8.20
C TYR A 153 -47.09 10.49 8.10
N ALA A 154 -47.66 11.30 7.21
CA ALA A 154 -47.19 12.66 6.97
C ALA A 154 -48.24 13.53 6.29
N VAL A 155 -48.38 14.77 6.77
CA VAL A 155 -49.21 15.84 6.22
C VAL A 155 -48.31 16.89 5.55
N PRO A 156 -48.58 17.27 4.28
CA PRO A 156 -47.76 18.27 3.59
C PRO A 156 -47.75 19.61 4.30
N SER A 157 -46.60 20.29 4.31
CA SER A 157 -46.42 21.55 5.04
C SER A 157 -47.31 22.68 4.55
N ASN A 158 -47.66 22.67 3.27
CA ASN A 158 -48.50 23.67 2.61
C ASN A 158 -49.93 23.16 2.34
N VAL A 159 -50.41 22.19 3.14
CA VAL A 159 -51.80 21.74 3.04
C VAL A 159 -52.77 22.89 3.36
N THR A 160 -53.93 22.92 2.70
CA THR A 160 -54.97 23.91 2.97
C THR A 160 -55.54 23.71 4.37
N LEU A 161 -55.51 24.77 5.20
CA LEU A 161 -56.07 24.79 6.56
C LEU A 161 -57.33 25.65 6.63
N GLN A 162 -58.30 25.25 7.44
CA GLN A 162 -59.50 26.05 7.70
C GLN A 162 -59.29 26.91 8.96
N GLY A 163 -58.93 28.18 8.81
CA GLY A 163 -58.67 29.06 9.97
C GLY A 163 -57.52 28.57 10.87
N GLY A 164 -56.49 27.95 10.27
CA GLY A 164 -55.36 27.34 10.99
C GLY A 164 -55.66 25.96 11.59
N LYS A 165 -56.84 25.38 11.32
CA LYS A 165 -57.24 24.04 11.73
C LYS A 165 -57.02 23.01 10.62
N TYR A 166 -56.47 21.86 11.00
CA TYR A 166 -56.46 20.64 10.18
C TYR A 166 -57.41 19.59 10.78
N THR A 167 -58.20 18.93 9.93
CA THR A 167 -59.10 17.83 10.35
C THR A 167 -58.55 16.52 9.80
N VAL A 168 -58.26 15.58 10.70
CA VAL A 168 -57.74 14.25 10.34
C VAL A 168 -58.84 13.38 9.74
N ASP A 169 -58.51 12.58 8.72
CA ASP A 169 -59.43 11.63 8.09
C ASP A 169 -60.05 10.68 9.13
N GLY A 170 -61.37 10.46 9.03
CA GLY A 170 -62.14 9.68 10.00
C GLY A 170 -61.77 8.20 10.07
N GLN A 171 -61.05 7.66 9.08
CA GLN A 171 -60.59 6.26 9.05
C GLN A 171 -59.28 6.03 9.81
N VAL A 172 -58.56 7.11 10.14
CA VAL A 172 -57.26 7.05 10.82
C VAL A 172 -57.46 6.58 12.26
N THR A 173 -56.79 5.49 12.61
CA THR A 173 -56.74 4.96 13.99
C THR A 173 -55.36 5.13 14.63
N TYR A 174 -54.32 5.42 13.84
CA TYR A 174 -52.97 5.72 14.32
C TYR A 174 -52.34 6.94 13.63
N ILE A 175 -51.76 7.85 14.41
CA ILE A 175 -50.97 8.99 13.91
C ILE A 175 -49.50 8.77 14.26
N ASP A 176 -48.64 8.73 13.25
CA ASP A 176 -47.23 8.39 13.39
C ASP A 176 -46.33 9.60 13.78
N ALA A 177 -45.07 9.31 14.12
CA ALA A 177 -44.08 10.31 14.48
C ALA A 177 -43.93 11.38 13.39
N ALA A 178 -43.88 12.66 13.80
CA ALA A 178 -43.73 13.80 12.89
C ALA A 178 -44.83 13.93 11.81
N ALA A 179 -46.01 13.33 11.99
CA ALA A 179 -47.08 13.41 10.99
C ALA A 179 -47.43 14.86 10.59
N PHE A 180 -47.34 15.81 11.52
CA PHE A 180 -47.54 17.25 11.29
C PHE A 180 -46.22 18.04 11.41
N GLN A 181 -45.17 17.55 10.75
CA GLN A 181 -43.86 18.20 10.70
C GLN A 181 -43.93 19.50 9.90
N SER A 182 -43.60 20.62 10.57
CA SER A 182 -43.47 21.95 9.96
C SER A 182 -44.70 22.38 9.13
N VAL A 183 -45.92 22.11 9.59
CA VAL A 183 -47.14 22.51 8.85
C VAL A 183 -47.39 23.99 9.07
N HIS A 184 -47.33 24.78 8.00
CA HIS A 184 -47.40 26.24 8.05
C HIS A 184 -48.79 26.72 8.47
N GLY A 185 -48.86 27.63 9.44
CA GLY A 185 -50.12 28.20 9.93
C GLY A 185 -50.96 27.27 10.82
N LEU A 186 -50.47 26.06 11.13
CA LEU A 186 -51.20 25.11 11.97
C LEU A 186 -51.26 25.61 13.43
N THR A 187 -52.48 25.81 13.92
CA THR A 187 -52.77 26.18 15.30
C THR A 187 -53.67 25.16 16.00
N ARG A 188 -54.52 24.43 15.25
CA ARG A 188 -55.42 23.40 15.79
C ARG A 188 -55.46 22.13 14.96
N ILE A 189 -55.67 20.99 15.62
CA ILE A 189 -55.89 19.69 14.98
C ILE A 189 -57.19 19.09 15.54
N ALA A 190 -58.15 18.80 14.66
CA ALA A 190 -59.30 17.96 14.99
C ALA A 190 -58.97 16.48 14.73
N LEU A 191 -58.94 15.71 15.81
CA LEU A 191 -58.69 14.28 15.82
C LEU A 191 -59.97 13.50 15.51
N PRO A 192 -59.89 12.30 14.90
CA PRO A 192 -61.06 11.51 14.57
C PRO A 192 -61.64 10.86 15.84
N LYS A 193 -62.96 10.60 15.83
CA LYS A 193 -63.66 10.03 17.00
C LYS A 193 -63.09 8.66 17.40
N ASN A 194 -62.70 7.83 16.44
CA ASN A 194 -62.23 6.46 16.65
C ASN A 194 -60.70 6.35 16.68
N LEU A 195 -60.00 7.44 17.05
CA LEU A 195 -58.54 7.39 17.20
C LEU A 195 -58.17 6.39 18.31
N GLU A 196 -57.37 5.38 17.97
CA GLU A 196 -56.98 4.31 18.90
C GLU A 196 -55.63 4.61 19.56
N ARG A 197 -54.69 5.16 18.79
CA ARG A 197 -53.33 5.45 19.28
C ARG A 197 -52.68 6.63 18.56
N VAL A 198 -51.69 7.23 19.21
CA VAL A 198 -50.77 8.20 18.61
C VAL A 198 -49.33 7.80 18.95
N TYR A 199 -48.37 8.24 18.14
CA TYR A 199 -46.97 8.05 18.46
C TYR A 199 -46.57 8.89 19.69
N GLU A 200 -46.11 8.21 20.74
CA GLU A 200 -45.67 8.81 22.01
C GLU A 200 -44.14 8.74 22.08
N GLY A 201 -43.47 9.65 21.37
CA GLY A 201 -42.02 9.65 21.24
C GLY A 201 -41.47 10.94 20.64
N TYR A 202 -40.19 10.94 20.28
CA TYR A 202 -39.56 12.05 19.57
C TYR A 202 -39.31 11.73 18.08
N PRO A 203 -39.57 12.69 17.18
CA PRO A 203 -40.38 13.88 17.45
C PRO A 203 -41.83 13.49 17.75
N THR A 204 -42.58 14.40 18.38
CA THR A 204 -44.01 14.19 18.65
C THR A 204 -44.80 14.11 17.34
N ILE A 205 -46.10 13.75 17.39
CA ILE A 205 -46.95 13.76 16.20
C ILE A 205 -47.08 15.15 15.54
N VAL A 206 -46.87 16.24 16.30
CA VAL A 206 -46.96 17.62 15.84
C VAL A 206 -45.78 18.46 16.32
N PRO A 207 -44.61 18.34 15.69
CA PRO A 207 -43.43 19.12 16.05
C PRO A 207 -43.47 20.52 15.42
N THR A 208 -44.62 21.22 15.52
CA THR A 208 -44.87 22.54 14.96
C THR A 208 -44.98 23.60 16.07
N ASN A 209 -44.20 24.67 16.00
CA ASN A 209 -44.07 25.65 17.08
C ASN A 209 -45.33 26.51 17.33
N SER A 210 -46.13 26.74 16.29
CA SER A 210 -47.39 27.51 16.38
C SER A 210 -48.57 26.70 16.92
N PHE A 211 -48.42 25.39 17.07
CA PHE A 211 -49.53 24.51 17.41
C PHE A 211 -50.02 24.76 18.85
N ALA A 212 -51.30 25.10 18.99
CA ALA A 212 -51.86 25.65 20.22
C ALA A 212 -52.90 24.75 20.91
N ALA A 213 -53.66 23.93 20.17
CA ALA A 213 -54.71 23.10 20.77
C ALA A 213 -55.13 21.89 19.91
N PHE A 214 -55.50 20.79 20.56
CA PHE A 214 -56.28 19.71 19.96
C PHE A 214 -57.79 19.95 20.08
N GLU A 215 -58.55 19.27 19.24
CA GLU A 215 -60.00 19.09 19.34
C GLU A 215 -60.30 17.61 19.09
N ILE A 216 -61.24 17.02 19.81
CA ILE A 216 -61.71 15.65 19.56
C ILE A 216 -63.23 15.58 19.80
N PRO A 217 -64.00 14.84 18.98
CA PRO A 217 -65.43 14.66 19.21
C PRO A 217 -65.74 14.10 20.60
N ALA A 218 -66.84 14.56 21.19
CA ALA A 218 -67.34 14.01 22.46
C ALA A 218 -67.63 12.50 22.32
N GLY A 219 -67.35 11.75 23.38
CA GLY A 219 -67.52 10.30 23.41
C GLY A 219 -66.50 9.53 22.57
N ALA A 220 -65.33 10.11 22.26
CA ALA A 220 -64.19 9.33 21.77
C ALA A 220 -63.74 8.32 22.86
N PRO A 221 -63.51 7.04 22.50
CA PRO A 221 -63.35 5.97 23.49
C PRO A 221 -61.99 5.99 24.21
N HIS A 222 -60.94 6.52 23.58
CA HIS A 222 -59.57 6.40 24.09
C HIS A 222 -58.91 7.73 24.46
N PHE A 223 -59.32 8.84 23.83
CA PHE A 223 -58.69 10.14 24.04
C PHE A 223 -59.71 11.19 24.46
N LYS A 224 -59.25 12.16 25.26
CA LYS A 224 -59.99 13.37 25.60
C LYS A 224 -59.08 14.58 25.48
N VAL A 225 -59.68 15.72 25.18
CA VAL A 225 -58.99 17.01 25.17
C VAL A 225 -59.51 17.84 26.34
N LEU A 226 -58.60 18.31 27.19
CA LEU A 226 -58.92 19.28 28.25
C LEU A 226 -58.11 20.54 27.99
N ASP A 227 -58.80 21.67 27.77
CA ASP A 227 -58.17 22.97 27.57
C ASP A 227 -57.09 22.95 26.47
N GLY A 228 -57.41 22.29 25.35
CA GLY A 228 -56.54 22.11 24.18
C GLY A 228 -55.40 21.10 24.34
N VAL A 229 -55.21 20.50 25.52
CA VAL A 229 -54.18 19.47 25.78
C VAL A 229 -54.76 18.07 25.58
N LEU A 230 -54.00 17.19 24.95
CA LEU A 230 -54.42 15.81 24.64
C LEU A 230 -54.10 14.86 25.80
N PHE A 231 -55.09 14.07 26.20
CA PHE A 231 -54.98 13.03 27.22
C PHE A 231 -55.54 11.70 26.72
N ARG A 232 -54.97 10.59 27.20
CA ARG A 232 -55.50 9.23 27.08
C ARG A 232 -55.78 8.72 28.49
N ASP A 233 -57.04 8.45 28.81
CA ASP A 233 -57.48 8.10 30.17
C ASP A 233 -57.00 9.10 31.25
N ASN A 234 -56.06 8.69 32.09
CA ASN A 234 -55.41 9.47 33.15
C ASN A 234 -53.96 9.85 32.80
N THR A 235 -53.58 9.80 31.52
CA THR A 235 -52.23 10.11 31.00
C THR A 235 -52.24 11.38 30.18
N LEU A 236 -51.34 12.33 30.47
CA LEU A 236 -51.04 13.47 29.61
C LEU A 236 -50.21 12.97 28.42
N VAL A 237 -50.77 13.13 27.22
CA VAL A 237 -50.19 12.60 25.97
C VAL A 237 -49.43 13.68 25.22
N LEU A 238 -50.04 14.86 25.03
CA LEU A 238 -49.35 15.95 24.37
C LEU A 238 -49.86 17.33 24.80
N TYR A 239 -48.93 18.13 25.31
CA TYR A 239 -49.06 19.54 25.60
C TYR A 239 -48.60 20.37 24.39
N PRO A 240 -49.47 21.24 23.82
CA PRO A 240 -49.14 22.04 22.64
C PRO A 240 -47.92 22.98 22.84
N ARG A 241 -47.02 23.02 21.85
CA ARG A 241 -45.79 23.85 21.87
C ARG A 241 -46.07 25.35 21.87
N GLY A 242 -47.12 25.77 21.18
CA GLY A 242 -47.54 27.16 21.01
C GLY A 242 -48.43 27.70 22.12
N ARG A 243 -48.68 26.92 23.19
CA ARG A 243 -49.43 27.40 24.35
C ARG A 243 -48.67 28.53 25.06
N ASN A 244 -49.38 29.60 25.41
CA ASN A 244 -48.82 30.81 26.02
C ASN A 244 -48.73 30.76 27.56
N ALA A 245 -49.23 29.71 28.21
CA ALA A 245 -49.20 29.61 29.67
C ALA A 245 -47.75 29.52 30.19
N THR A 246 -47.41 30.40 31.14
CA THR A 246 -46.09 30.42 31.79
C THR A 246 -46.03 29.47 32.99
N ASN A 247 -47.18 29.11 33.57
CA ASN A 247 -47.26 28.15 34.68
C ASN A 247 -48.28 27.06 34.33
N TYR A 248 -47.99 25.83 34.72
CA TYR A 248 -48.91 24.72 34.50
C TYR A 248 -49.01 23.83 35.74
N THR A 249 -50.24 23.60 36.19
CA THR A 249 -50.53 22.57 37.20
C THR A 249 -51.22 21.42 36.49
N VAL A 250 -50.67 20.21 36.61
CA VAL A 250 -51.27 19.02 36.01
C VAL A 250 -52.67 18.80 36.62
N PRO A 251 -53.74 18.66 35.81
CA PRO A 251 -55.11 18.57 36.31
C PRO A 251 -55.33 17.39 37.28
N ASN A 252 -56.31 17.54 38.19
CA ASN A 252 -56.71 16.48 39.11
C ASN A 252 -57.14 15.20 38.35
N GLY A 253 -56.78 14.04 38.89
CA GLY A 253 -57.09 12.73 38.29
C GLY A 253 -56.09 12.28 37.21
N ILE A 254 -55.20 13.15 36.72
CA ILE A 254 -54.10 12.75 35.85
C ILE A 254 -52.97 12.14 36.68
N LYS A 255 -52.58 10.91 36.32
CA LYS A 255 -51.62 10.07 37.06
C LYS A 255 -50.32 9.84 36.29
N ALA A 256 -50.31 10.00 34.97
CA ALA A 256 -49.14 9.75 34.16
C ALA A 256 -48.84 10.89 33.16
N ILE A 257 -47.58 11.04 32.78
CA ILE A 257 -47.15 11.87 31.65
C ILE A 257 -46.28 11.00 30.74
N THR A 258 -46.68 10.84 29.47
CA THR A 258 -45.97 9.97 28.51
C THR A 258 -44.72 10.63 27.91
N ASN A 259 -43.97 9.91 27.06
CA ASN A 259 -42.73 10.38 26.46
C ASN A 259 -42.97 11.64 25.60
N TYR A 260 -42.13 12.66 25.78
CA TYR A 260 -42.16 13.93 25.03
C TYR A 260 -43.49 14.68 25.09
N ALA A 261 -44.33 14.39 26.08
CA ALA A 261 -45.64 15.00 26.20
C ALA A 261 -45.57 16.52 26.33
N ILE A 262 -44.59 17.05 27.06
CA ILE A 262 -44.26 18.48 27.09
C ILE A 262 -42.91 18.68 26.40
N SER A 263 -42.90 18.80 25.07
CA SER A 263 -41.68 18.85 24.26
C SER A 263 -41.48 20.19 23.57
N SER A 264 -40.32 20.82 23.74
CA SER A 264 -39.91 22.08 23.08
C SER A 264 -40.88 23.25 23.27
N ASN A 265 -41.54 23.33 24.44
CA ASN A 265 -42.34 24.49 24.79
C ASN A 265 -41.41 25.65 25.19
N SER A 266 -41.63 26.83 24.60
CA SER A 266 -40.77 28.02 24.78
C SER A 266 -41.35 29.08 25.72
N LYS A 267 -42.45 28.78 26.41
CA LYS A 267 -43.22 29.72 27.23
C LYS A 267 -43.35 29.29 28.70
N LEU A 268 -43.33 27.99 28.98
CA LEU A 268 -43.52 27.43 30.31
C LEU A 268 -42.30 27.69 31.21
N GLU A 269 -42.54 28.40 32.31
CA GLU A 269 -41.56 28.83 33.31
C GLU A 269 -41.58 27.98 34.59
N SER A 270 -42.75 27.48 35.00
CA SER A 270 -42.86 26.52 36.11
C SER A 270 -43.95 25.46 35.91
N ILE A 271 -43.77 24.30 36.55
CA ILE A 271 -44.77 23.22 36.54
C ILE A 271 -44.94 22.57 37.92
N ASN A 272 -46.20 22.37 38.31
CA ASN A 272 -46.61 21.56 39.45
C ASN A 272 -47.21 20.24 38.97
N LEU A 273 -46.56 19.12 39.31
CA LEU A 273 -46.95 17.78 38.88
C LEU A 273 -48.17 17.23 39.64
N ASN A 274 -48.62 17.90 40.70
CA ASN A 274 -49.88 17.68 41.40
C ASN A 274 -50.16 16.21 41.82
N GLY A 275 -50.91 15.45 41.03
CA GLY A 275 -51.33 14.08 41.35
C GLY A 275 -50.55 12.98 40.62
N VAL A 276 -49.54 13.34 39.82
CA VAL A 276 -48.80 12.43 38.95
C VAL A 276 -47.97 11.43 39.75
N THR A 277 -48.11 10.15 39.43
CA THR A 277 -47.37 9.04 40.03
C THR A 277 -46.48 8.31 39.03
N LYS A 278 -46.60 8.61 37.73
CA LYS A 278 -45.83 7.98 36.65
C LYS A 278 -45.26 9.02 35.67
N LEU A 279 -43.94 9.07 35.58
CA LEU A 279 -43.19 9.87 34.62
C LEU A 279 -42.24 8.95 33.87
N VAL A 280 -42.28 9.00 32.55
CA VAL A 280 -41.40 8.21 31.69
C VAL A 280 -40.24 9.07 31.17
N LYS A 281 -39.24 8.45 30.53
CA LYS A 281 -38.10 9.19 29.96
C LYS A 281 -38.59 10.30 29.02
N SER A 282 -38.01 11.49 29.17
CA SER A 282 -38.34 12.68 28.38
C SER A 282 -39.79 13.17 28.49
N SER A 283 -40.54 12.85 29.57
CA SER A 283 -41.90 13.40 29.79
C SER A 283 -41.98 14.91 29.60
N ILE A 284 -40.97 15.62 30.10
CA ILE A 284 -40.73 17.04 29.82
C ILE A 284 -39.38 17.11 29.10
N TYR A 285 -39.41 17.56 27.85
CA TYR A 285 -38.23 17.64 26.99
C TYR A 285 -38.03 19.07 26.49
N ASN A 286 -36.85 19.65 26.69
CA ASN A 286 -36.47 20.94 26.13
C ASN A 286 -37.50 22.06 26.39
N ALA A 287 -38.11 22.09 27.57
CA ALA A 287 -38.95 23.20 28.00
C ALA A 287 -38.04 24.39 28.34
N SER A 288 -37.72 25.20 27.34
CA SER A 288 -36.53 26.05 27.36
C SER A 288 -36.60 27.22 28.35
N LYS A 289 -37.78 27.56 28.86
CA LYS A 289 -37.95 28.59 29.90
C LYS A 289 -38.18 28.03 31.30
N LEU A 290 -38.23 26.71 31.46
CA LEU A 290 -38.59 26.08 32.72
C LEU A 290 -37.48 26.30 33.76
N THR A 291 -37.83 26.92 34.88
CA THR A 291 -36.90 27.27 35.98
C THR A 291 -37.11 26.41 37.23
N SER A 292 -38.34 25.93 37.47
CA SER A 292 -38.64 25.05 38.61
C SER A 292 -39.69 23.98 38.29
N ILE A 293 -39.54 22.82 38.94
CA ILE A 293 -40.47 21.69 38.89
C ILE A 293 -40.83 21.29 40.32
N THR A 294 -42.12 21.15 40.60
CA THR A 294 -42.63 20.67 41.91
C THR A 294 -43.10 19.22 41.81
N LEU A 295 -42.42 18.32 42.52
CA LEU A 295 -42.71 16.89 42.62
C LEU A 295 -43.80 16.62 43.67
N PRO A 296 -44.73 15.70 43.41
CA PRO A 296 -45.91 15.51 44.25
C PRO A 296 -45.66 14.53 45.40
N GLN A 297 -46.62 14.43 46.33
CA GLN A 297 -46.52 13.63 47.55
C GLN A 297 -46.26 12.13 47.29
N ASN A 298 -46.95 11.55 46.32
CA ASN A 298 -46.99 10.09 46.12
C ASN A 298 -46.14 9.60 44.92
N LEU A 299 -45.24 10.44 44.40
CA LEU A 299 -44.30 10.02 43.37
C LEU A 299 -43.18 9.20 44.00
N LYS A 300 -42.96 8.00 43.47
CA LYS A 300 -41.90 7.06 43.87
C LYS A 300 -40.82 6.94 42.77
N PRO A 301 -39.63 6.37 43.08
CA PRO A 301 -38.66 5.91 42.09
C PRO A 301 -39.30 4.99 41.05
N HIS A 302 -38.70 4.95 39.86
CA HIS A 302 -39.18 4.05 38.81
C HIS A 302 -39.19 2.60 39.29
N ASP A 303 -40.28 1.92 38.98
CA ASP A 303 -40.49 0.51 39.24
C ASP A 303 -40.53 -0.21 37.88
N ASP A 304 -39.48 -0.96 37.55
CA ASP A 304 -39.36 -1.63 36.24
C ASP A 304 -40.44 -2.70 36.01
N VAL A 305 -41.10 -3.18 37.07
CA VAL A 305 -42.16 -4.20 36.97
C VAL A 305 -43.52 -3.57 36.66
N THR A 306 -43.91 -2.53 37.43
CA THR A 306 -45.21 -1.87 37.22
C THR A 306 -45.14 -0.76 36.16
N GLY A 307 -43.94 -0.28 35.87
CA GLY A 307 -43.68 0.91 35.05
C GLY A 307 -44.12 2.21 35.70
N ASP A 308 -44.49 2.22 36.99
CA ASP A 308 -44.85 3.43 37.73
C ASP A 308 -43.61 4.17 38.25
N GLY A 309 -43.81 5.36 38.80
CA GLY A 309 -42.75 6.18 39.39
C GLY A 309 -42.05 7.10 38.40
N MET A 310 -40.93 7.69 38.83
CA MET A 310 -40.14 8.66 38.08
C MET A 310 -38.97 8.01 37.37
N SER A 311 -39.08 7.86 36.04
CA SER A 311 -37.98 7.41 35.19
C SER A 311 -36.82 8.41 35.17
N GLU A 312 -35.60 7.91 35.05
CA GLU A 312 -34.42 8.74 34.80
C GLU A 312 -34.56 9.48 33.46
N GLY A 313 -34.04 10.72 33.41
CA GLY A 313 -34.20 11.58 32.23
C GLY A 313 -35.64 12.03 31.93
N CYS A 314 -36.60 11.94 32.87
CA CYS A 314 -37.97 12.45 32.64
C CYS A 314 -38.04 13.97 32.42
N PHE A 315 -37.00 14.72 32.81
CA PHE A 315 -36.87 16.17 32.64
C PHE A 315 -35.71 16.53 31.70
N GLU A 316 -35.67 15.94 30.51
CA GLU A 316 -34.56 16.05 29.57
C GLU A 316 -34.41 17.46 28.96
N ALA A 317 -33.17 17.92 28.75
CA ALA A 317 -32.79 19.17 28.09
C ALA A 317 -33.45 20.45 28.67
N CYS A 318 -33.95 20.40 29.90
CA CYS A 318 -34.51 21.57 30.60
C CYS A 318 -33.40 22.40 31.26
N SER A 319 -32.51 22.95 30.43
CA SER A 319 -31.23 23.54 30.86
C SER A 319 -31.33 24.82 31.69
N ASN A 320 -32.52 25.42 31.82
CA ASN A 320 -32.76 26.62 32.61
C ASN A 320 -33.26 26.37 34.05
N LEU A 321 -33.41 25.10 34.44
CA LEU A 321 -33.80 24.74 35.80
C LEU A 321 -32.78 25.24 36.83
N THR A 322 -33.26 25.93 37.86
CA THR A 322 -32.45 26.40 39.00
C THR A 322 -32.68 25.55 40.24
N GLU A 323 -33.83 24.89 40.36
CA GLU A 323 -34.20 24.07 41.51
C GLU A 323 -35.27 23.00 41.19
N TYR A 324 -35.20 21.89 41.92
CA TYR A 324 -36.30 20.94 42.09
C TYR A 324 -36.95 21.14 43.47
N LYS A 325 -38.28 21.14 43.51
CA LYS A 325 -39.06 21.20 44.76
C LYS A 325 -39.74 19.86 44.98
N VAL A 326 -39.72 19.36 46.21
CA VAL A 326 -40.36 18.09 46.59
C VAL A 326 -41.42 18.37 47.63
N HIS A 327 -42.62 17.82 47.45
CA HIS A 327 -43.67 17.91 48.46
C HIS A 327 -43.15 17.42 49.83
N PRO A 328 -43.37 18.13 50.96
CA PRO A 328 -42.74 17.81 52.24
C PRO A 328 -43.02 16.39 52.75
N GLN A 329 -44.20 15.85 52.43
CA GLN A 329 -44.63 14.51 52.81
C GLN A 329 -44.22 13.40 51.82
N ASN A 330 -43.42 13.70 50.79
CA ASN A 330 -42.91 12.67 49.89
C ASN A 330 -41.93 11.75 50.66
N LYS A 331 -42.18 10.44 50.55
CA LYS A 331 -41.45 9.39 51.29
C LYS A 331 -40.17 8.94 50.60
N ASP A 332 -40.06 9.15 49.29
CA ASP A 332 -39.01 8.53 48.48
C ASP A 332 -37.99 9.52 47.90
N PHE A 333 -38.32 10.82 47.86
CA PHE A 333 -37.43 11.86 47.34
C PHE A 333 -37.18 12.99 48.34
N VAL A 334 -36.06 13.68 48.16
CA VAL A 334 -35.70 14.91 48.86
C VAL A 334 -34.94 15.85 47.93
N ALA A 335 -35.17 17.16 48.05
CA ALA A 335 -34.36 18.16 47.38
C ALA A 335 -33.41 18.81 48.41
N VAL A 336 -32.10 18.70 48.19
CA VAL A 336 -31.06 19.31 49.05
C VAL A 336 -30.35 20.39 48.25
N GLY A 337 -30.51 21.66 48.65
CA GLY A 337 -29.96 22.79 47.91
C GLY A 337 -30.47 22.89 46.46
N GLY A 338 -31.70 22.43 46.21
CA GLY A 338 -32.33 22.38 44.89
C GLY A 338 -31.95 21.18 44.01
N VAL A 339 -31.06 20.29 44.46
CA VAL A 339 -30.67 19.04 43.77
C VAL A 339 -31.55 17.89 44.25
N LEU A 340 -32.07 17.08 43.34
CA LEU A 340 -32.98 15.99 43.65
C LEU A 340 -32.23 14.68 43.96
N PHE A 341 -32.55 14.09 45.10
CA PHE A 341 -32.04 12.81 45.56
C PHE A 341 -33.16 11.85 45.95
N SER A 342 -32.84 10.55 46.03
CA SER A 342 -33.60 9.60 46.84
C SER A 342 -33.61 10.03 48.31
N LYS A 343 -34.66 9.69 49.07
CA LYS A 343 -34.81 10.07 50.47
C LYS A 343 -33.62 9.65 51.36
N ASN A 344 -33.04 8.48 51.07
CA ASN A 344 -31.87 7.93 51.76
C ASN A 344 -30.52 8.45 51.21
N MET A 345 -30.53 9.39 50.27
CA MET A 345 -29.34 10.00 49.64
C MET A 345 -28.38 9.00 48.93
N LYS A 346 -28.87 7.83 48.51
CA LYS A 346 -28.10 6.84 47.73
C LYS A 346 -28.11 7.08 46.22
N THR A 347 -29.13 7.75 45.69
CA THR A 347 -29.26 8.07 44.26
C THR A 347 -29.37 9.57 44.06
N LEU A 348 -28.51 10.13 43.22
CA LEU A 348 -28.63 11.50 42.72
C LEU A 348 -29.40 11.46 41.40
N TYR A 349 -30.63 12.01 41.41
CA TYR A 349 -31.52 11.95 40.24
C TYR A 349 -31.32 13.12 39.29
N PHE A 350 -31.36 14.36 39.78
CA PHE A 350 -31.25 15.53 38.93
C PHE A 350 -30.59 16.73 39.62
N TYR A 351 -29.56 17.26 38.98
CA TYR A 351 -28.90 18.52 39.25
C TYR A 351 -29.48 19.61 38.31
N PRO A 352 -29.90 20.78 38.82
CA PRO A 352 -30.48 21.81 37.97
C PRO A 352 -29.43 22.44 37.02
N GLY A 353 -29.70 22.46 35.70
CA GLY A 353 -28.73 22.89 34.69
C GLY A 353 -28.21 24.33 34.82
N SER A 354 -29.03 25.24 35.37
CA SER A 354 -28.67 26.64 35.66
C SER A 354 -28.22 26.87 37.11
N LYS A 355 -28.00 25.83 37.91
CA LYS A 355 -27.47 25.99 39.27
C LYS A 355 -25.99 26.42 39.22
N MET A 356 -25.70 27.57 39.82
CA MET A 356 -24.36 28.16 39.89
C MET A 356 -23.37 27.29 40.67
N GLY A 357 -22.13 27.22 40.19
CA GLY A 357 -21.02 26.53 40.85
C GLY A 357 -20.06 25.91 39.84
N ALA A 358 -18.75 26.15 40.00
CA ALA A 358 -17.72 25.57 39.14
C ALA A 358 -17.48 24.07 39.39
N THR A 359 -17.85 23.61 40.58
CA THR A 359 -17.69 22.23 41.06
C THR A 359 -18.90 21.83 41.88
N TYR A 360 -19.14 20.53 42.00
CA TYR A 360 -20.15 19.98 42.89
C TYR A 360 -19.56 18.80 43.68
N THR A 361 -19.71 18.83 45.01
CA THR A 361 -19.29 17.70 45.85
C THR A 361 -20.43 16.71 45.96
N ILE A 362 -20.32 15.57 45.27
CA ILE A 362 -21.29 14.49 45.37
C ILE A 362 -21.18 13.88 46.79
N PRO A 363 -22.29 13.75 47.54
CA PRO A 363 -22.25 13.15 48.87
C PRO A 363 -21.67 11.72 48.86
N GLN A 364 -20.86 11.38 49.87
CA GLN A 364 -20.21 10.06 50.01
C GLN A 364 -21.21 8.90 50.18
N SER A 365 -22.49 9.19 50.43
CA SER A 365 -23.57 8.19 50.49
C SER A 365 -24.09 7.76 49.12
N VAL A 366 -23.77 8.51 48.05
CA VAL A 366 -24.29 8.24 46.70
C VAL A 366 -23.65 6.99 46.12
N GLU A 367 -24.50 6.06 45.70
CA GLU A 367 -24.16 4.79 45.05
C GLU A 367 -24.47 4.83 43.54
N VAL A 368 -25.45 5.65 43.13
CA VAL A 368 -25.89 5.78 41.72
C VAL A 368 -26.01 7.24 41.30
N ILE A 369 -25.40 7.58 40.16
CA ILE A 369 -25.66 8.82 39.43
C ILE A 369 -26.64 8.48 38.31
N ALA A 370 -27.89 8.93 38.44
CA ALA A 370 -28.95 8.60 37.51
C ALA A 370 -28.71 9.18 36.10
N GLY A 371 -29.41 8.62 35.11
CA GLY A 371 -29.36 9.07 33.74
C GLY A 371 -29.85 10.51 33.64
N HIS A 372 -29.11 11.31 32.87
CA HIS A 372 -29.33 12.76 32.72
C HIS A 372 -29.18 13.60 34.00
N ALA A 373 -28.58 13.05 35.07
CA ALA A 373 -28.51 13.74 36.36
C ALA A 373 -27.88 15.13 36.29
N PHE A 374 -26.74 15.30 35.63
CA PHE A 374 -26.02 16.56 35.45
C PHE A 374 -26.20 17.15 34.06
N GLN A 375 -27.22 16.74 33.31
CA GLN A 375 -27.39 17.19 31.93
C GLN A 375 -27.38 18.72 31.81
N SER A 376 -26.69 19.24 30.81
CA SER A 376 -26.59 20.67 30.52
C SER A 376 -26.22 21.53 31.74
N ALA A 377 -25.48 20.99 32.73
CA ALA A 377 -24.98 21.75 33.87
C ALA A 377 -23.99 22.82 33.40
N LYS A 378 -24.49 24.05 33.23
CA LYS A 378 -23.79 25.11 32.48
C LYS A 378 -22.48 25.55 33.11
N TYR A 379 -22.39 25.50 34.44
CA TYR A 379 -21.30 26.11 35.18
C TYR A 379 -20.25 25.12 35.67
N ILE A 380 -20.51 23.81 35.61
CA ILE A 380 -19.60 22.78 36.11
C ILE A 380 -18.38 22.66 35.19
N THR A 381 -17.19 22.78 35.78
CA THR A 381 -15.89 22.68 35.10
C THR A 381 -15.03 21.52 35.57
N SER A 382 -15.27 21.01 36.78
CA SER A 382 -14.59 19.84 37.34
C SER A 382 -15.58 18.97 38.12
N MET A 383 -15.40 17.65 38.03
CA MET A 383 -16.22 16.66 38.72
C MET A 383 -15.33 15.60 39.38
N HIS A 384 -15.64 15.27 40.63
CA HIS A 384 -14.99 14.19 41.38
C HIS A 384 -16.04 13.12 41.73
N ILE A 385 -15.77 11.88 41.34
CA ILE A 385 -16.67 10.73 41.55
C ILE A 385 -16.21 9.94 42.79
N PRO A 386 -16.99 9.92 43.89
CA PRO A 386 -16.59 9.30 45.14
C PRO A 386 -16.64 7.77 45.08
N ALA A 387 -15.91 7.12 45.99
CA ALA A 387 -15.62 5.68 45.94
C ALA A 387 -16.87 4.78 45.90
N LYS A 388 -17.96 5.15 46.60
CA LYS A 388 -19.19 4.35 46.67
C LYS A 388 -20.06 4.39 45.42
N VAL A 389 -19.78 5.29 44.46
CA VAL A 389 -20.54 5.33 43.20
C VAL A 389 -20.23 4.06 42.41
N ALA A 390 -21.21 3.16 42.36
CA ALA A 390 -21.12 1.89 41.67
C ALA A 390 -21.61 2.00 40.21
N ARG A 391 -22.49 2.96 39.91
CA ARG A 391 -23.08 3.13 38.56
C ARG A 391 -23.24 4.60 38.16
N ILE A 392 -22.89 4.90 36.92
CA ILE A 392 -23.23 6.16 36.22
C ILE A 392 -24.10 5.81 35.02
N ASN A 393 -25.37 6.19 35.08
CA ASN A 393 -26.36 5.80 34.09
C ASN A 393 -26.33 6.70 32.85
N ALA A 394 -27.08 6.31 31.82
CA ALA A 394 -26.95 6.86 30.46
C ALA A 394 -27.16 8.38 30.41
N GLU A 395 -26.28 9.08 29.68
CA GLU A 395 -26.34 10.54 29.52
C GLU A 395 -26.26 11.37 30.82
N ALA A 396 -25.80 10.78 31.94
CA ALA A 396 -25.67 11.45 33.24
C ALA A 396 -25.02 12.84 33.17
N PHE A 397 -23.95 13.03 32.41
CA PHE A 397 -23.23 14.29 32.19
C PHE A 397 -23.37 14.81 30.76
N ARG A 398 -24.48 14.50 30.08
CA ARG A 398 -24.72 14.98 28.71
C ARG A 398 -24.69 16.50 28.64
N ASP A 399 -24.01 17.04 27.64
CA ASP A 399 -23.97 18.46 27.31
C ASP A 399 -23.42 19.35 28.45
N VAL A 400 -22.57 18.79 29.31
CA VAL A 400 -21.80 19.59 30.29
C VAL A 400 -20.59 20.19 29.57
N GLN A 401 -20.86 21.18 28.71
CA GLN A 401 -19.88 21.70 27.75
C GLN A 401 -18.63 22.30 28.38
N ASN A 402 -18.73 22.80 29.62
CA ASN A 402 -17.63 23.41 30.35
C ASN A 402 -16.80 22.41 31.19
N LEU A 403 -17.18 21.12 31.25
CA LEU A 403 -16.45 20.09 31.99
C LEU A 403 -15.06 19.88 31.38
N LYS A 404 -14.02 20.26 32.13
CA LYS A 404 -12.61 20.13 31.74
C LYS A 404 -11.94 18.90 32.33
N THR A 405 -12.32 18.51 33.55
CA THR A 405 -11.69 17.43 34.30
C THR A 405 -12.72 16.55 34.99
N ILE A 406 -12.48 15.24 34.94
CA ILE A 406 -13.18 14.26 35.76
C ILE A 406 -12.15 13.40 36.49
N THR A 407 -12.36 13.18 37.77
CA THR A 407 -11.50 12.33 38.62
C THR A 407 -12.34 11.29 39.34
N PHE A 408 -11.73 10.15 39.65
CA PHE A 408 -12.34 9.05 40.39
C PHE A 408 -11.49 8.78 41.63
N ASP A 409 -12.13 8.41 42.74
CA ASP A 409 -11.41 7.91 43.91
C ASP A 409 -10.53 6.69 43.56
N ALA A 410 -9.37 6.59 44.20
CA ALA A 410 -8.42 5.49 43.97
C ALA A 410 -9.04 4.10 44.21
N ASN A 411 -10.01 4.03 45.13
CA ASN A 411 -10.72 2.82 45.54
C ASN A 411 -12.13 2.77 44.91
N SER A 412 -12.32 3.39 43.74
CA SER A 412 -13.63 3.45 43.07
C SER A 412 -14.28 2.08 42.94
N GLN A 413 -15.56 2.00 43.31
CA GLN A 413 -16.40 0.81 43.15
C GLN A 413 -17.16 0.80 41.82
N LEU A 414 -16.87 1.74 40.91
CA LEU A 414 -17.63 1.94 39.67
C LEU A 414 -17.57 0.70 38.77
N GLN A 415 -18.69 0.01 38.64
CA GLN A 415 -18.85 -1.20 37.81
C GLN A 415 -19.47 -0.89 36.45
N GLU A 416 -20.15 0.24 36.29
CA GLU A 416 -20.83 0.55 35.05
C GLU A 416 -20.88 2.05 34.76
N ILE A 417 -20.50 2.40 33.53
CA ILE A 417 -20.80 3.68 32.91
C ILE A 417 -21.61 3.38 31.64
N GLU A 418 -22.88 3.76 31.66
CA GLU A 418 -23.80 3.48 30.57
C GLU A 418 -23.56 4.43 29.37
N TYR A 419 -24.21 4.11 28.25
CA TYR A 419 -24.03 4.81 26.97
C TYR A 419 -24.17 6.33 27.09
N TYR A 420 -23.28 7.05 26.38
CA TYR A 420 -23.33 8.51 26.26
C TYR A 420 -23.23 9.29 27.57
N ALA A 421 -22.75 8.69 28.66
CA ALA A 421 -22.66 9.34 29.97
C ALA A 421 -22.01 10.74 29.92
N PHE A 422 -20.98 10.96 29.09
CA PHE A 422 -20.29 12.25 28.91
C PHE A 422 -20.54 12.86 27.53
N ARG A 423 -21.66 12.56 26.89
CA ARG A 423 -21.95 13.03 25.54
C ARG A 423 -21.85 14.56 25.44
N TRP A 424 -21.18 15.09 24.42
CA TRP A 424 -21.01 16.53 24.20
C TRP A 424 -20.28 17.30 25.33
N CYS A 425 -19.52 16.63 26.20
CA CYS A 425 -18.57 17.28 27.11
C CYS A 425 -17.37 17.84 26.34
N SER A 426 -17.61 18.92 25.60
CA SER A 426 -16.70 19.42 24.57
C SER A 426 -15.41 20.04 25.12
N SER A 427 -15.32 20.35 26.42
CA SER A 427 -14.09 20.88 27.04
C SER A 427 -13.19 19.82 27.66
N LEU A 428 -13.61 18.55 27.68
CA LEU A 428 -12.86 17.47 28.31
C LEU A 428 -11.64 17.12 27.45
N LYS A 429 -10.45 17.16 28.05
CA LYS A 429 -9.16 16.96 27.34
C LYS A 429 -8.46 15.65 27.64
N GLU A 430 -8.51 15.22 28.89
CA GLU A 430 -7.83 14.01 29.36
C GLU A 430 -8.70 13.28 30.38
N VAL A 431 -8.71 11.96 30.31
CA VAL A 431 -9.40 11.11 31.28
C VAL A 431 -8.54 9.89 31.63
N THR A 432 -8.41 9.63 32.92
CA THR A 432 -7.94 8.33 33.43
C THR A 432 -9.14 7.53 33.91
N LEU A 433 -9.34 6.35 33.33
CA LEU A 433 -10.47 5.47 33.67
C LEU A 433 -10.26 4.85 35.08
N PRO A 434 -11.34 4.53 35.82
CA PRO A 434 -11.22 3.78 37.07
C PRO A 434 -10.86 2.32 36.82
N LYS A 435 -10.05 1.72 37.71
CA LYS A 435 -9.56 0.32 37.58
C LYS A 435 -10.69 -0.71 37.57
N SER A 436 -11.79 -0.43 38.27
CA SER A 436 -12.91 -1.34 38.51
C SER A 436 -13.80 -1.58 37.29
N LEU A 437 -13.70 -0.76 36.24
CA LEU A 437 -14.64 -0.77 35.13
C LEU A 437 -14.42 -2.01 34.21
N PRO A 438 -15.42 -2.88 34.03
CA PRO A 438 -15.29 -4.09 33.21
C PRO A 438 -15.50 -3.87 31.72
N LYS A 439 -16.24 -2.83 31.32
CA LYS A 439 -16.62 -2.55 29.93
C LYS A 439 -16.67 -1.05 29.67
N LEU A 440 -16.36 -0.64 28.44
CA LEU A 440 -16.45 0.75 28.01
C LEU A 440 -17.40 0.88 26.80
N ASN A 441 -18.51 1.56 27.01
CA ASN A 441 -19.47 1.91 25.95
C ASN A 441 -19.02 3.20 25.21
N GLU A 442 -19.88 3.77 24.36
CA GLU A 442 -19.70 5.09 23.72
C GLU A 442 -19.87 6.26 24.71
N ILE A 443 -19.15 6.21 25.84
CA ILE A 443 -19.39 7.13 26.96
C ILE A 443 -18.91 8.56 26.66
N PHE A 444 -17.93 8.72 25.76
CA PHE A 444 -17.36 10.02 25.36
C PHE A 444 -17.85 10.51 23.99
N TYR A 445 -19.03 10.07 23.56
CA TYR A 445 -19.59 10.44 22.28
C TYR A 445 -19.60 11.96 22.07
N MET A 446 -18.96 12.42 20.99
CA MET A 446 -18.81 13.83 20.63
C MET A 446 -18.08 14.69 21.69
N CYS A 447 -17.19 14.10 22.50
CA CYS A 447 -16.17 14.83 23.25
C CYS A 447 -15.02 15.21 22.30
N ILE A 448 -15.26 16.21 21.45
CA ILE A 448 -14.40 16.52 20.29
C ILE A 448 -13.01 17.09 20.64
N ASN A 449 -12.79 17.52 21.89
CA ASN A 449 -11.48 17.99 22.36
C ASN A 449 -10.74 17.01 23.27
N LEU A 450 -11.22 15.77 23.37
CA LEU A 450 -10.54 14.72 24.12
C LEU A 450 -9.26 14.31 23.37
N GLU A 451 -8.10 14.50 24.00
CA GLU A 451 -6.78 14.27 23.41
C GLU A 451 -6.14 12.97 23.92
N THR A 452 -6.39 12.63 25.19
CA THR A 452 -5.73 11.49 25.86
C THR A 452 -6.70 10.69 26.71
N ILE A 453 -6.60 9.36 26.61
CA ILE A 453 -7.28 8.42 27.52
C ILE A 453 -6.25 7.47 28.10
N ASN A 454 -6.29 7.30 29.42
CA ASN A 454 -5.41 6.40 30.14
C ASN A 454 -6.22 5.26 30.78
N VAL A 455 -5.85 4.02 30.43
CA VAL A 455 -6.30 2.79 31.08
C VAL A 455 -5.27 2.46 32.18
N PRO A 456 -5.66 2.46 33.46
CA PRO A 456 -4.72 2.25 34.57
C PRO A 456 -4.21 0.80 34.61
N ALA A 457 -3.02 0.59 35.19
CA ALA A 457 -2.47 -0.73 35.45
C ALA A 457 -3.40 -1.59 36.33
N GLY A 458 -3.60 -2.85 35.94
CA GLY A 458 -4.52 -3.77 36.61
C GLY A 458 -6.00 -3.48 36.34
N SER A 459 -6.31 -2.74 35.27
CA SER A 459 -7.69 -2.45 34.86
C SER A 459 -8.46 -3.74 34.55
N LYS A 460 -9.71 -3.80 35.04
CA LYS A 460 -10.68 -4.86 34.77
C LYS A 460 -11.38 -4.74 33.42
N LEU A 461 -10.98 -3.77 32.59
CA LEU A 461 -11.59 -3.51 31.29
C LEU A 461 -11.40 -4.70 30.34
N LYS A 462 -12.48 -5.41 30.02
CA LYS A 462 -12.52 -6.54 29.09
C LYS A 462 -12.94 -6.19 27.68
N ASN A 463 -13.83 -5.21 27.52
CA ASN A 463 -14.41 -4.85 26.23
C ASN A 463 -14.50 -3.33 26.06
N ILE A 464 -14.09 -2.86 24.88
CA ILE A 464 -14.41 -1.51 24.40
C ILE A 464 -15.40 -1.70 23.24
N ARG A 465 -16.61 -1.15 23.40
CA ARG A 465 -17.72 -1.38 22.48
C ARG A 465 -17.50 -0.73 21.11
N HIS A 466 -18.25 -1.24 20.12
CA HIS A 466 -18.34 -0.69 18.78
C HIS A 466 -18.38 0.84 18.80
N GLY A 467 -17.45 1.46 18.07
CA GLY A 467 -17.51 2.90 17.77
C GLY A 467 -17.22 3.82 18.95
N ALA A 468 -16.79 3.28 20.10
CA ALA A 468 -16.68 4.02 21.37
C ALA A 468 -15.90 5.33 21.26
N PHE A 469 -14.89 5.40 20.37
CA PHE A 469 -14.05 6.58 20.19
C PHE A 469 -14.11 7.22 18.81
N SER A 470 -14.96 6.73 17.91
CA SER A 470 -15.04 7.18 16.51
C SER A 470 -15.37 8.68 16.34
N THR A 471 -15.85 9.35 17.39
CA THR A 471 -16.21 10.78 17.39
C THR A 471 -15.19 11.68 18.08
N ASN A 472 -14.15 11.12 18.70
CA ASN A 472 -13.12 11.85 19.43
C ASN A 472 -11.99 12.29 18.50
N SER A 473 -12.31 13.15 17.52
CA SER A 473 -11.42 13.50 16.40
C SER A 473 -10.07 14.12 16.78
N LYS A 474 -9.89 14.58 18.03
CA LYS A 474 -8.62 15.07 18.57
C LYS A 474 -7.84 14.07 19.40
N LEU A 475 -8.30 12.83 19.52
CA LEU A 475 -7.61 11.80 20.28
C LEU A 475 -6.26 11.48 19.63
N LYS A 476 -5.18 11.73 20.37
CA LYS A 476 -3.79 11.50 19.96
C LYS A 476 -3.23 10.22 20.58
N ALA A 477 -3.70 9.87 21.77
CA ALA A 477 -3.17 8.76 22.56
C ALA A 477 -4.28 7.99 23.30
N PHE A 478 -4.21 6.66 23.20
CA PHE A 478 -4.97 5.71 24.00
C PHE A 478 -3.98 4.79 24.72
N ASN A 479 -3.72 5.08 25.99
CA ASN A 479 -2.59 4.53 26.72
C ASN A 479 -3.01 3.41 27.66
N PHE A 480 -2.27 2.31 27.65
CA PHE A 480 -2.31 1.29 28.70
C PHE A 480 -1.13 1.51 29.64
N LEU A 481 -1.39 1.88 30.90
CA LEU A 481 -0.35 2.17 31.90
C LEU A 481 0.22 0.89 32.56
N GLY A 482 -0.16 -0.28 32.06
CA GLY A 482 0.24 -1.60 32.54
C GLY A 482 -0.67 -2.68 31.97
N ASP A 483 -0.56 -3.90 32.51
CA ASP A 483 -1.45 -5.01 32.14
C ASP A 483 -2.94 -4.68 32.36
N CYS A 484 -3.78 -5.16 31.45
CA CYS A 484 -5.25 -5.07 31.54
C CYS A 484 -5.89 -6.38 31.06
N GLU A 485 -7.21 -6.49 31.22
CA GLU A 485 -7.99 -7.68 30.83
C GLU A 485 -8.66 -7.55 29.45
N LEU A 486 -8.23 -6.61 28.59
CA LEU A 486 -8.92 -6.27 27.33
C LEU A 486 -8.87 -7.42 26.32
N GLU A 487 -10.02 -7.99 25.98
CA GLU A 487 -10.13 -9.17 25.10
C GLU A 487 -10.39 -8.78 23.63
N ARG A 488 -11.11 -7.68 23.40
CA ARG A 488 -11.64 -7.32 22.06
C ARG A 488 -11.50 -5.84 21.75
N LEU A 489 -11.10 -5.55 20.53
CA LEU A 489 -11.28 -4.27 19.87
C LEU A 489 -12.44 -4.41 18.87
N GLU A 490 -13.63 -3.96 19.28
CA GLU A 490 -14.86 -4.14 18.50
C GLU A 490 -14.89 -3.27 17.23
N LYS A 491 -15.85 -3.57 16.35
CA LYS A 491 -16.07 -2.87 15.07
C LYS A 491 -15.97 -1.34 15.21
N ASN A 492 -15.27 -0.67 14.30
CA ASN A 492 -15.14 0.80 14.24
C ASN A 492 -14.65 1.52 15.53
N VAL A 493 -14.10 0.82 16.53
CA VAL A 493 -13.81 1.39 17.86
C VAL A 493 -12.98 2.69 17.84
N PHE A 494 -11.95 2.75 16.98
CA PHE A 494 -11.05 3.89 16.77
C PHE A 494 -11.16 4.45 15.33
N ALA A 495 -12.28 4.21 14.65
CA ALA A 495 -12.47 4.64 13.27
C ALA A 495 -12.35 6.17 13.12
N GLY A 496 -11.56 6.62 12.14
CA GLY A 496 -11.41 8.01 11.77
C GLY A 496 -10.52 8.86 12.68
N LEU A 497 -9.80 8.26 13.63
CA LEU A 497 -8.89 8.97 14.55
C LEU A 497 -7.59 9.38 13.85
N ARG A 498 -7.67 10.41 13.00
CA ARG A 498 -6.57 10.88 12.15
C ARG A 498 -5.34 11.37 12.89
N LEU A 499 -5.46 11.71 14.17
CA LEU A 499 -4.37 12.21 15.00
C LEU A 499 -3.77 11.12 15.92
N LEU A 500 -4.32 9.90 15.93
CA LEU A 500 -3.74 8.79 16.68
C LEU A 500 -2.40 8.40 16.06
N GLU A 501 -1.31 8.50 16.83
CA GLU A 501 0.06 8.34 16.31
C GLU A 501 0.59 6.90 16.44
N SER A 502 0.15 6.20 17.48
CA SER A 502 0.55 4.82 17.77
C SER A 502 -0.53 4.09 18.56
N PHE A 503 -0.50 2.76 18.50
CA PHE A 503 -1.33 1.92 19.35
C PHE A 503 -0.57 0.67 19.79
N ASN A 504 -0.58 0.41 21.10
CA ASN A 504 0.06 -0.77 21.70
C ASN A 504 -1.03 -1.77 22.06
N ILE A 505 -1.08 -2.92 21.37
CA ILE A 505 -2.08 -3.95 21.58
C ILE A 505 -1.67 -4.84 22.77
N PRO A 506 -2.44 -4.85 23.88
CA PRO A 506 -2.12 -5.65 25.07
C PRO A 506 -2.14 -7.17 24.82
N LYS A 507 -1.45 -7.93 25.67
CA LYS A 507 -1.36 -9.40 25.59
C LYS A 507 -2.72 -10.13 25.64
N SER A 508 -3.71 -9.51 26.28
CA SER A 508 -5.06 -10.05 26.48
C SER A 508 -5.95 -9.98 25.25
N VAL A 509 -5.59 -9.17 24.24
CA VAL A 509 -6.43 -9.01 23.05
C VAL A 509 -6.42 -10.29 22.20
N ARG A 510 -7.62 -10.73 21.81
CA ARG A 510 -7.86 -11.93 20.99
C ARG A 510 -8.46 -11.59 19.63
N PHE A 511 -9.24 -10.51 19.55
CA PHE A 511 -9.95 -10.12 18.34
C PHE A 511 -9.74 -8.63 18.01
N ILE A 512 -9.37 -8.37 16.76
CA ILE A 512 -9.39 -7.04 16.14
C ILE A 512 -10.46 -7.09 15.06
N GLU A 513 -11.65 -6.56 15.38
CA GLU A 513 -12.81 -6.65 14.50
C GLU A 513 -12.74 -5.67 13.33
N SER A 514 -13.73 -5.75 12.43
CA SER A 514 -13.74 -4.98 11.20
C SER A 514 -13.63 -3.48 11.44
N ASN A 515 -12.83 -2.79 10.63
CA ASN A 515 -12.65 -1.34 10.66
C ASN A 515 -12.19 -0.76 12.02
N ALA A 516 -11.62 -1.56 12.93
CA ALA A 516 -11.25 -1.12 14.28
C ALA A 516 -10.42 0.19 14.30
N PHE A 517 -9.49 0.37 13.34
CA PHE A 517 -8.60 1.53 13.21
C PHE A 517 -8.73 2.25 11.85
N ILE A 518 -9.80 2.02 11.09
CA ILE A 518 -9.90 2.57 9.73
C ILE A 518 -9.68 4.10 9.72
N GLY A 519 -8.82 4.60 8.83
CA GLY A 519 -8.56 6.04 8.68
C GLY A 519 -7.69 6.69 9.76
N CYS A 520 -6.98 5.90 10.59
CA CYS A 520 -5.96 6.40 11.51
C CYS A 520 -4.68 6.79 10.75
N ALA A 521 -4.77 7.80 9.89
CA ALA A 521 -3.75 8.15 8.91
C ALA A 521 -2.38 8.56 9.51
N SER A 522 -2.35 9.09 10.75
CA SER A 522 -1.09 9.43 11.43
C SER A 522 -0.48 8.26 12.20
N MET A 523 -1.16 7.10 12.26
CA MET A 523 -0.71 5.95 13.04
C MET A 523 0.44 5.24 12.31
N LYS A 524 1.67 5.61 12.67
CA LYS A 524 2.90 5.06 12.04
C LYS A 524 3.28 3.69 12.59
N THR A 525 2.91 3.44 13.85
CA THR A 525 3.33 2.24 14.58
C THR A 525 2.13 1.57 15.25
N VAL A 526 2.00 0.27 15.02
CA VAL A 526 1.14 -0.61 15.81
C VAL A 526 2.05 -1.68 16.37
N THR A 527 2.13 -1.77 17.69
CA THR A 527 2.92 -2.82 18.34
C THR A 527 1.98 -3.84 18.96
N PHE A 528 2.39 -5.10 18.91
CA PHE A 528 1.69 -6.19 19.55
C PHE A 528 2.56 -6.68 20.68
N HIS A 529 1.97 -6.91 21.85
CA HIS A 529 2.67 -7.61 22.91
C HIS A 529 3.23 -8.95 22.37
N PRO A 530 4.46 -9.38 22.70
CA PRO A 530 5.06 -10.61 22.18
C PRO A 530 4.22 -11.87 22.39
N ASP A 531 3.44 -11.89 23.47
CA ASP A 531 2.53 -12.96 23.87
C ASP A 531 1.04 -12.69 23.50
N ALA A 532 0.77 -11.74 22.60
CA ALA A 532 -0.59 -11.48 22.13
C ALA A 532 -1.15 -12.72 21.41
N GLU A 533 -2.36 -13.14 21.79
CA GLU A 533 -3.03 -14.32 21.23
C GLU A 533 -4.13 -13.96 20.22
N ILE A 534 -3.83 -13.02 19.32
CA ILE A 534 -4.78 -12.54 18.34
C ILE A 534 -5.01 -13.62 17.29
N ASP A 535 -6.27 -13.96 17.04
CA ASP A 535 -6.68 -14.98 16.06
C ASP A 535 -6.89 -14.38 14.66
N VAL A 536 -7.63 -13.27 14.59
CA VAL A 536 -8.06 -12.66 13.33
C VAL A 536 -7.74 -11.16 13.28
N ILE A 537 -7.19 -10.70 12.15
CA ILE A 537 -7.19 -9.30 11.75
C ILE A 537 -8.39 -9.09 10.82
N GLY A 538 -9.43 -8.45 11.35
CA GLY A 538 -10.73 -8.31 10.70
C GLY A 538 -10.72 -7.43 9.45
N ALA A 539 -11.78 -7.55 8.66
CA ALA A 539 -11.90 -6.81 7.40
C ALA A 539 -11.75 -5.28 7.59
N GLY A 540 -10.87 -4.64 6.83
CA GLY A 540 -10.61 -3.20 6.94
C GLY A 540 -9.99 -2.72 8.26
N ALA A 541 -9.54 -3.63 9.15
CA ALA A 541 -9.11 -3.29 10.51
C ALA A 541 -8.09 -2.15 10.59
N PHE A 542 -7.10 -2.13 9.69
CA PHE A 542 -6.06 -1.10 9.58
C PHE A 542 -6.12 -0.35 8.24
N ALA A 543 -7.27 -0.34 7.57
CA ALA A 543 -7.41 0.39 6.31
C ALA A 543 -7.10 1.89 6.49
N ASP A 544 -6.40 2.49 5.53
CA ASP A 544 -6.05 3.92 5.49
C ASP A 544 -5.24 4.40 6.72
N CYS A 545 -4.41 3.50 7.26
CA CYS A 545 -3.47 3.81 8.34
C CYS A 545 -2.08 4.20 7.82
N GLY A 546 -1.34 4.99 8.60
CA GLY A 546 0.02 5.44 8.28
C GLY A 546 1.14 4.42 8.54
N ILE A 547 0.81 3.14 8.68
CA ILE A 547 1.73 2.07 9.13
C ILE A 547 2.81 1.82 8.08
N THR A 548 4.09 1.81 8.50
CA THR A 548 5.24 1.58 7.61
C THR A 548 5.69 0.12 7.51
N SER A 549 5.50 -0.64 8.60
CA SER A 549 5.78 -2.07 8.68
C SER A 549 4.88 -2.69 9.75
N ILE A 550 4.54 -3.96 9.60
CA ILE A 550 3.78 -4.69 10.61
C ILE A 550 4.28 -6.12 10.76
N ASN A 551 4.55 -6.51 12.01
CA ASN A 551 4.81 -7.89 12.38
C ASN A 551 3.48 -8.53 12.76
N ILE A 552 3.01 -9.49 11.97
CA ILE A 552 1.78 -10.22 12.27
C ILE A 552 2.02 -11.05 13.56
N PRO A 553 1.13 -10.98 14.57
CA PRO A 553 1.28 -11.77 15.79
C PRO A 553 1.35 -13.28 15.54
N LYS A 554 2.08 -14.00 16.40
CA LYS A 554 2.42 -15.43 16.25
C LYS A 554 1.24 -16.40 16.18
N LYS A 555 0.03 -15.97 16.57
CA LYS A 555 -1.19 -16.80 16.60
C LYS A 555 -2.23 -16.38 15.57
N VAL A 556 -1.99 -15.33 14.77
CA VAL A 556 -2.97 -14.90 13.76
C VAL A 556 -3.12 -15.99 12.71
N THR A 557 -4.34 -16.49 12.56
CA THR A 557 -4.73 -17.50 11.57
C THR A 557 -5.27 -16.86 10.31
N LYS A 558 -5.93 -15.69 10.42
CA LYS A 558 -6.64 -15.04 9.31
C LYS A 558 -6.35 -13.54 9.19
N ILE A 559 -6.02 -13.12 7.98
CA ILE A 559 -5.98 -11.71 7.54
C ILE A 559 -7.11 -11.53 6.53
N GLU A 560 -8.16 -10.81 6.95
CA GLU A 560 -9.37 -10.68 6.15
C GLU A 560 -9.24 -9.64 5.03
N ARG A 561 -10.29 -9.56 4.21
CA ARG A 561 -10.40 -8.63 3.09
C ARG A 561 -10.07 -7.21 3.53
N GLU A 562 -9.15 -6.57 2.80
CA GLU A 562 -8.79 -5.17 2.97
C GLU A 562 -8.23 -4.79 4.34
N ALA A 563 -7.78 -5.76 5.14
CA ALA A 563 -7.22 -5.51 6.47
C ALA A 563 -6.20 -4.34 6.50
N PHE A 564 -5.44 -4.14 5.42
CA PHE A 564 -4.44 -3.07 5.27
C PHE A 564 -4.65 -2.20 4.02
N LEU A 565 -5.89 -2.09 3.53
CA LEU A 565 -6.23 -1.26 2.37
C LEU A 565 -5.61 0.15 2.47
N LYS A 566 -4.85 0.59 1.45
CA LYS A 566 -4.17 1.91 1.40
C LYS A 566 -3.24 2.22 2.57
N CYS A 567 -2.60 1.23 3.16
CA CYS A 567 -1.43 1.52 3.98
C CYS A 567 -0.27 1.94 3.04
N GLN A 568 -0.32 3.16 2.51
CA GLN A 568 0.61 3.64 1.46
C GLN A 568 2.05 3.77 1.97
N ALA A 569 2.24 3.88 3.28
CA ALA A 569 3.55 3.88 3.90
C ALA A 569 4.13 2.47 4.09
N LEU A 570 3.31 1.43 3.96
CA LEU A 570 3.67 0.04 4.24
C LEU A 570 4.65 -0.49 3.19
N THR A 571 5.85 -0.91 3.62
CA THR A 571 6.90 -1.42 2.73
C THR A 571 7.14 -2.92 2.86
N LYS A 572 6.80 -3.51 4.01
CA LYS A 572 7.10 -4.91 4.36
C LYS A 572 6.03 -5.52 5.26
N ILE A 573 5.76 -6.81 5.06
CA ILE A 573 4.88 -7.64 5.88
C ILE A 573 5.52 -9.00 6.14
N ASP A 574 5.55 -9.43 7.39
CA ASP A 574 6.04 -10.75 7.79
C ASP A 574 4.86 -11.64 8.24
N VAL A 575 4.53 -12.66 7.45
CA VAL A 575 3.49 -13.67 7.70
C VAL A 575 4.06 -14.80 8.54
N THR A 576 3.35 -15.20 9.59
CA THR A 576 3.82 -16.22 10.55
C THR A 576 3.42 -17.64 10.13
N LYS A 577 4.00 -18.66 10.76
CA LYS A 577 3.66 -20.07 10.49
C LYS A 577 2.18 -20.43 10.75
N THR A 578 1.45 -19.66 11.56
CA THR A 578 0.06 -19.97 11.92
C THR A 578 -0.97 -19.37 10.98
N THR A 579 -0.57 -18.42 10.12
CA THR A 579 -1.50 -17.75 9.21
C THR A 579 -1.89 -18.67 8.07
N THR A 580 -3.14 -19.13 8.05
CA THR A 580 -3.68 -20.09 7.09
C THR A 580 -4.60 -19.45 6.04
N SER A 581 -5.04 -18.20 6.26
CA SER A 581 -5.93 -17.52 5.31
C SER A 581 -5.58 -16.03 5.19
N ILE A 582 -5.14 -15.63 4.00
CA ILE A 582 -4.93 -14.23 3.61
C ILE A 582 -5.87 -13.93 2.42
N SER A 583 -6.74 -12.93 2.58
CA SER A 583 -7.54 -12.44 1.46
C SER A 583 -6.62 -11.90 0.35
N PRO A 584 -6.85 -12.23 -0.94
CA PRO A 584 -6.12 -11.62 -2.05
C PRO A 584 -6.24 -10.09 -2.10
N GLU A 585 -7.24 -9.53 -1.40
CA GLU A 585 -7.52 -8.10 -1.33
C GLU A 585 -6.92 -7.44 -0.07
N ALA A 586 -6.21 -8.17 0.78
CA ALA A 586 -5.73 -7.68 2.09
C ALA A 586 -4.88 -6.41 1.99
N PHE A 587 -4.06 -6.29 0.93
CA PHE A 587 -3.05 -5.22 0.76
C PHE A 587 -3.32 -4.29 -0.44
N LYS A 588 -4.59 -4.20 -0.89
CA LYS A 588 -4.97 -3.29 -1.99
C LYS A 588 -4.47 -1.86 -1.74
N TYR A 589 -3.99 -1.18 -2.79
CA TYR A 589 -3.46 0.19 -2.74
C TYR A 589 -2.23 0.40 -1.82
N CYS A 590 -1.52 -0.66 -1.40
CA CYS A 590 -0.23 -0.54 -0.69
C CYS A 590 0.93 -0.31 -1.68
N SER A 591 0.97 0.86 -2.31
CA SER A 591 1.85 1.17 -3.46
C SER A 591 3.36 1.12 -3.19
N ASN A 592 3.78 1.11 -1.93
CA ASN A 592 5.18 0.99 -1.51
C ASN A 592 5.54 -0.38 -0.93
N LEU A 593 4.60 -1.33 -0.90
CA LEU A 593 4.87 -2.70 -0.43
C LEU A 593 5.83 -3.39 -1.39
N THR A 594 7.01 -3.74 -0.90
CA THR A 594 8.08 -4.40 -1.69
C THR A 594 8.25 -5.88 -1.35
N GLU A 595 7.83 -6.28 -0.14
CA GLU A 595 8.10 -7.63 0.35
C GLU A 595 6.96 -8.15 1.25
N ILE A 596 6.48 -9.34 0.93
CA ILE A 596 5.62 -10.16 1.77
C ILE A 596 6.41 -11.44 2.08
N ASN A 597 6.97 -11.52 3.28
CA ASN A 597 7.68 -12.71 3.74
C ASN A 597 6.72 -13.69 4.37
N VAL A 598 7.06 -14.97 4.28
CA VAL A 598 6.31 -16.04 4.91
C VAL A 598 7.29 -16.90 5.69
N ASP A 599 6.95 -17.18 6.94
CA ASP A 599 7.65 -18.16 7.78
C ASP A 599 7.79 -19.49 7.03
N ARG A 600 9.00 -20.07 7.04
CA ARG A 600 9.31 -21.30 6.30
C ARG A 600 8.46 -22.50 6.77
N ASP A 601 8.04 -22.49 8.04
CA ASP A 601 7.17 -23.51 8.65
C ASP A 601 5.67 -23.29 8.33
N ASN A 602 5.29 -22.25 7.59
CA ASN A 602 3.90 -22.04 7.18
C ASN A 602 3.43 -23.14 6.22
N ASN A 603 2.23 -23.69 6.43
CA ASN A 603 1.71 -24.81 5.64
C ASN A 603 0.92 -24.41 4.39
N GLU A 604 0.46 -23.15 4.29
CA GLU A 604 -0.46 -22.69 3.24
C GLU A 604 0.23 -21.80 2.20
N TYR A 605 1.23 -21.04 2.64
CA TYR A 605 1.87 -20.01 1.84
C TYR A 605 3.38 -20.21 1.74
N SER A 606 3.97 -19.59 0.73
CA SER A 606 5.41 -19.42 0.61
C SER A 606 5.73 -18.01 0.10
N SER A 607 6.98 -17.60 0.25
CA SER A 607 7.47 -16.33 -0.31
C SER A 607 8.74 -16.54 -1.12
N VAL A 608 8.71 -16.03 -2.35
CA VAL A 608 9.85 -16.06 -3.28
C VAL A 608 9.98 -14.68 -3.89
N ASP A 609 11.20 -14.12 -3.81
CA ASP A 609 11.49 -12.76 -4.27
C ASP A 609 10.51 -11.71 -3.70
N GLY A 610 10.06 -11.89 -2.46
CA GLY A 610 9.09 -11.01 -1.78
C GLY A 610 7.63 -11.17 -2.23
N CYS A 611 7.33 -12.01 -3.23
CA CYS A 611 5.97 -12.29 -3.68
C CYS A 611 5.30 -13.35 -2.80
N LEU A 612 4.02 -13.15 -2.46
CA LEU A 612 3.21 -14.15 -1.77
C LEU A 612 2.72 -15.20 -2.75
N LEU A 613 3.02 -16.46 -2.49
CA LEU A 613 2.64 -17.61 -3.30
C LEU A 613 1.87 -18.64 -2.47
N SER A 614 1.17 -19.56 -3.14
CA SER A 614 0.74 -20.82 -2.51
C SER A 614 1.93 -21.61 -1.97
N LYS A 615 1.72 -22.52 -1.01
CA LYS A 615 2.81 -23.33 -0.41
C LYS A 615 3.65 -24.07 -1.46
N ASN A 616 3.00 -24.66 -2.46
CA ASN A 616 3.64 -25.36 -3.57
C ASN A 616 4.24 -24.43 -4.65
N LYS A 617 4.18 -23.10 -4.46
CA LYS A 617 4.71 -22.07 -5.37
C LYS A 617 4.07 -22.07 -6.77
N ALA A 618 2.91 -22.70 -6.94
CA ALA A 618 2.21 -22.80 -8.24
C ALA A 618 1.28 -21.61 -8.52
N LYS A 619 0.75 -20.92 -7.51
CA LYS A 619 -0.13 -19.76 -7.66
C LYS A 619 0.54 -18.51 -7.10
N LEU A 620 0.66 -17.46 -7.93
CA LEU A 620 0.97 -16.11 -7.46
C LEU A 620 -0.27 -15.55 -6.77
N MET A 621 -0.20 -15.38 -5.45
CA MET A 621 -1.33 -14.87 -4.66
C MET A 621 -1.33 -13.34 -4.66
N ILE A 622 -0.19 -12.71 -4.33
CA ILE A 622 -0.06 -11.26 -4.27
C ILE A 622 1.34 -10.86 -4.75
N PHE A 623 1.39 -9.96 -5.72
CA PHE A 623 2.60 -9.25 -6.14
C PHE A 623 2.71 -7.93 -5.37
N PRO A 624 3.81 -7.67 -4.65
CA PRO A 624 4.03 -6.40 -3.96
C PRO A 624 4.16 -5.22 -4.95
N PRO A 625 3.27 -4.21 -4.96
CA PRO A 625 3.30 -3.17 -5.99
C PRO A 625 4.60 -2.34 -6.05
N GLY A 626 5.30 -2.20 -4.92
CA GLY A 626 6.59 -1.53 -4.83
C GLY A 626 7.75 -2.28 -5.52
N LYS A 627 7.57 -3.56 -5.88
CA LYS A 627 8.55 -4.36 -6.63
C LYS A 627 8.55 -4.13 -8.13
N ALA A 628 7.50 -3.50 -8.67
CA ALA A 628 7.43 -3.24 -10.10
C ALA A 628 8.60 -2.37 -10.56
N ASN A 629 9.18 -2.72 -11.69
CA ASN A 629 10.34 -2.05 -12.27
C ASN A 629 10.03 -1.64 -13.71
N ASP A 630 10.53 -0.47 -14.13
CA ASP A 630 10.23 0.13 -15.43
C ASP A 630 10.98 -0.51 -16.60
N LYS A 631 12.09 -1.22 -16.36
CA LYS A 631 12.80 -2.02 -17.36
C LYS A 631 12.22 -3.41 -17.50
N PHE A 632 12.01 -4.14 -16.39
CA PHE A 632 11.45 -5.49 -16.41
C PHE A 632 10.88 -5.91 -15.05
N THR A 633 9.69 -6.51 -15.04
CA THR A 633 9.07 -7.12 -13.86
C THR A 633 8.95 -8.63 -14.07
N LEU A 634 9.83 -9.39 -13.41
CA LEU A 634 9.87 -10.84 -13.48
C LEU A 634 9.04 -11.49 -12.38
N LEU A 635 8.52 -12.68 -12.68
CA LEU A 635 7.76 -13.52 -11.76
C LEU A 635 8.46 -14.86 -11.50
N PRO A 636 8.22 -15.49 -10.35
CA PRO A 636 8.81 -16.80 -10.07
C PRO A 636 8.46 -17.82 -11.15
N PRO A 637 9.44 -18.51 -11.77
CA PRO A 637 9.20 -19.38 -12.93
C PRO A 637 8.44 -20.67 -12.59
N SER A 638 8.21 -20.96 -11.30
CA SER A 638 7.43 -22.10 -10.84
C SER A 638 5.92 -21.92 -10.96
N ILE A 639 5.42 -20.69 -11.12
CA ILE A 639 3.97 -20.43 -11.09
C ILE A 639 3.31 -20.94 -12.38
N THR A 640 2.11 -21.50 -12.22
CA THR A 640 1.20 -21.87 -13.31
C THR A 640 -0.03 -20.94 -13.35
N ILE A 641 -0.35 -20.28 -12.23
CA ILE A 641 -1.54 -19.43 -12.11
C ILE A 641 -1.13 -18.03 -11.61
N VAL A 642 -1.55 -16.99 -12.34
CA VAL A 642 -1.63 -15.64 -11.80
C VAL A 642 -2.97 -15.51 -11.08
N GLY A 643 -2.94 -15.43 -9.75
CA GLY A 643 -4.13 -15.49 -8.93
C GLY A 643 -5.03 -14.26 -8.98
N ASP A 644 -6.17 -14.38 -8.32
CA ASP A 644 -7.15 -13.30 -8.18
C ASP A 644 -6.50 -12.10 -7.50
N TYR A 645 -6.70 -10.91 -8.04
CA TYR A 645 -6.15 -9.65 -7.54
C TYR A 645 -4.61 -9.59 -7.42
N ALA A 646 -3.86 -10.51 -8.04
CA ALA A 646 -2.42 -10.63 -7.83
C ALA A 646 -1.63 -9.33 -8.06
N PHE A 647 -1.97 -8.54 -9.08
CA PHE A 647 -1.39 -7.21 -9.35
C PHE A 647 -2.42 -6.08 -9.17
N TYR A 648 -3.50 -6.32 -8.44
CA TYR A 648 -4.60 -5.36 -8.37
C TYR A 648 -4.12 -3.99 -7.87
N ASP A 649 -4.41 -2.95 -8.64
CA ASP A 649 -3.97 -1.57 -8.41
C ASP A 649 -2.45 -1.40 -8.33
N CYS A 650 -1.68 -2.22 -9.06
CA CYS A 650 -0.24 -2.05 -9.14
C CYS A 650 0.12 -0.86 -10.06
N LYS A 651 -0.08 0.39 -9.58
CA LYS A 651 0.18 1.62 -10.36
C LYS A 651 1.62 1.78 -10.84
N LYS A 652 2.59 1.15 -10.19
CA LYS A 652 3.99 1.16 -10.62
C LYS A 652 4.30 0.11 -11.70
N LEU A 653 3.36 -0.79 -12.01
CA LEU A 653 3.54 -1.80 -13.05
C LEU A 653 3.49 -1.13 -14.43
N VAL A 654 4.62 -1.10 -15.12
CA VAL A 654 4.72 -0.63 -16.52
C VAL A 654 4.78 -1.80 -17.48
N ASN A 655 5.47 -2.86 -17.07
CA ASN A 655 5.66 -4.08 -17.83
C ASN A 655 5.56 -5.29 -16.89
N VAL A 656 5.32 -6.48 -17.45
CA VAL A 656 5.42 -7.76 -16.73
C VAL A 656 5.75 -8.91 -17.69
N THR A 657 6.64 -9.81 -17.26
CA THR A 657 6.97 -11.03 -17.99
C THR A 657 6.27 -12.23 -17.35
N ILE A 658 5.35 -12.84 -18.09
CA ILE A 658 4.60 -14.03 -17.68
C ILE A 658 5.45 -15.28 -18.00
N PRO A 659 5.83 -16.09 -17.00
CA PRO A 659 6.77 -17.19 -17.19
C PRO A 659 6.16 -18.40 -17.92
N ASN A 660 7.02 -19.31 -18.35
CA ASN A 660 6.71 -20.33 -19.34
C ASN A 660 5.59 -21.32 -18.93
N LYS A 661 5.43 -21.59 -17.64
CA LYS A 661 4.43 -22.54 -17.12
C LYS A 661 3.05 -21.94 -16.85
N VAL A 662 2.87 -20.63 -17.00
CA VAL A 662 1.57 -20.00 -16.71
C VAL A 662 0.53 -20.36 -17.75
N ASP A 663 -0.63 -20.82 -17.28
CA ASP A 663 -1.74 -21.27 -18.10
C ASP A 663 -3.11 -20.69 -17.65
N SER A 664 -3.14 -19.82 -16.63
CA SER A 664 -4.37 -19.16 -16.16
C SER A 664 -4.13 -17.81 -15.46
N ILE A 665 -5.11 -16.90 -15.62
CA ILE A 665 -5.14 -15.56 -15.02
C ILE A 665 -6.51 -15.34 -14.33
N GLY A 666 -6.48 -15.04 -13.03
CA GLY A 666 -7.65 -14.94 -12.17
C GLY A 666 -8.42 -13.60 -12.20
N ILE A 667 -9.45 -13.52 -11.35
CA ILE A 667 -10.34 -12.36 -11.21
C ILE A 667 -9.51 -11.10 -10.94
N ARG A 668 -9.71 -10.04 -11.73
CA ARG A 668 -9.09 -8.72 -11.50
C ARG A 668 -7.56 -8.78 -11.36
N ALA A 669 -6.88 -9.80 -11.88
CA ALA A 669 -5.45 -10.00 -11.70
C ALA A 669 -4.61 -8.76 -12.07
N PHE A 670 -4.97 -8.07 -13.16
CA PHE A 670 -4.35 -6.81 -13.62
C PHE A 670 -5.32 -5.62 -13.55
N GLY A 671 -6.36 -5.73 -12.73
CA GLY A 671 -7.32 -4.65 -12.53
C GLY A 671 -6.64 -3.42 -11.93
N LEU A 672 -6.97 -2.24 -12.45
CA LEU A 672 -6.44 -0.93 -12.04
C LEU A 672 -4.92 -0.76 -12.20
N CYS A 673 -4.27 -1.49 -13.10
CA CYS A 673 -2.86 -1.29 -13.46
C CYS A 673 -2.70 -0.17 -14.51
N ASP A 674 -2.97 1.08 -14.12
CA ASP A 674 -3.11 2.20 -15.08
C ASP A 674 -1.87 2.48 -15.94
N ASN A 675 -0.67 2.11 -15.49
CA ASN A 675 0.58 2.33 -16.21
C ASN A 675 1.08 1.12 -16.99
N LEU A 676 0.40 -0.03 -16.88
CA LEU A 676 0.78 -1.24 -17.61
C LEU A 676 0.60 -0.98 -19.10
N ASN A 677 1.67 -1.15 -19.86
CA ASN A 677 1.71 -0.93 -21.30
C ASN A 677 2.37 -2.08 -22.07
N THR A 678 3.05 -3.01 -21.39
CA THR A 678 3.73 -4.14 -22.03
C THR A 678 3.53 -5.42 -21.23
N ILE A 679 3.11 -6.51 -21.88
CA ILE A 679 3.10 -7.85 -21.28
C ILE A 679 3.89 -8.78 -22.19
N THR A 680 4.88 -9.47 -21.66
CA THR A 680 5.65 -10.46 -22.42
C THR A 680 5.27 -11.85 -21.96
N PHE A 681 4.69 -12.65 -22.85
CA PHE A 681 4.33 -14.04 -22.57
C PHE A 681 5.46 -14.97 -23.04
N LEU A 682 6.19 -15.56 -22.09
CA LEU A 682 7.17 -16.61 -22.35
C LEU A 682 6.55 -18.02 -22.29
N CYS A 683 5.22 -18.10 -22.16
CA CYS A 683 4.42 -19.32 -22.01
C CYS A 683 4.77 -20.39 -23.06
N ASP A 684 4.91 -21.63 -22.61
CA ASP A 684 5.12 -22.80 -23.48
C ASP A 684 3.89 -23.05 -24.38
N GLN A 685 2.70 -22.66 -23.90
CA GLN A 685 1.42 -22.70 -24.61
C GLN A 685 0.67 -21.37 -24.44
N MET A 686 -0.14 -20.97 -25.42
CA MET A 686 -1.01 -19.81 -25.28
C MET A 686 -2.01 -20.02 -24.14
N ILE A 687 -2.20 -19.01 -23.29
CA ILE A 687 -3.23 -19.03 -22.25
C ILE A 687 -4.60 -18.90 -22.94
N THR A 688 -5.45 -19.92 -22.84
CA THR A 688 -6.75 -19.89 -23.52
C THR A 688 -7.68 -18.86 -22.87
N PRO A 689 -8.51 -18.10 -23.62
CA PRO A 689 -9.32 -17.01 -23.06
C PRO A 689 -10.33 -17.43 -21.98
N ASN A 690 -10.80 -18.69 -21.99
CA ASN A 690 -11.66 -19.24 -20.93
C ASN A 690 -10.92 -19.45 -19.59
N ARG A 691 -9.58 -19.40 -19.58
CA ARG A 691 -8.72 -19.43 -18.39
C ARG A 691 -8.28 -18.04 -17.96
N ILE A 692 -8.87 -17.00 -18.57
CA ILE A 692 -8.74 -15.59 -18.22
C ILE A 692 -10.14 -15.10 -17.83
N ASN A 693 -10.32 -14.61 -16.61
CA ASN A 693 -11.65 -14.20 -16.16
C ASN A 693 -12.18 -12.98 -16.94
N GLN A 694 -13.45 -13.02 -17.37
CA GLN A 694 -14.09 -12.00 -18.22
C GLN A 694 -15.49 -11.59 -17.73
N ALA A 695 -15.91 -12.04 -16.53
CA ALA A 695 -17.23 -11.68 -15.98
C ALA A 695 -17.33 -10.18 -15.61
N GLN A 696 -18.54 -9.62 -15.69
CA GLN A 696 -18.80 -8.22 -15.29
C GLN A 696 -18.33 -7.99 -13.85
N ASN A 697 -17.67 -6.86 -13.58
CA ASN A 697 -17.02 -6.54 -12.31
C ASN A 697 -15.85 -7.47 -11.89
N GLU A 698 -15.44 -8.42 -12.73
CA GLU A 698 -14.42 -9.41 -12.39
C GLU A 698 -13.36 -9.64 -13.49
N THR A 699 -13.48 -8.99 -14.66
CA THR A 699 -12.52 -9.11 -15.78
C THR A 699 -11.07 -9.00 -15.31
N SER A 700 -10.19 -9.87 -15.81
CA SER A 700 -8.78 -9.92 -15.40
C SER A 700 -8.03 -8.65 -15.79
N PHE A 701 -8.39 -8.08 -16.94
CA PHE A 701 -7.89 -6.82 -17.48
C PHE A 701 -9.05 -5.82 -17.54
N ASP A 702 -8.79 -4.56 -17.22
CA ASP A 702 -9.80 -3.52 -17.35
C ASP A 702 -10.13 -3.26 -18.83
N GLU A 703 -11.41 -3.23 -19.16
CA GLU A 703 -11.88 -2.95 -20.51
C GLU A 703 -11.66 -1.47 -20.89
N ASP A 704 -11.53 -1.21 -22.19
CA ASP A 704 -11.51 0.14 -22.75
C ASP A 704 -12.86 0.83 -22.52
N LYS A 705 -12.84 2.15 -22.25
CA LYS A 705 -14.05 2.96 -22.04
C LYS A 705 -14.01 4.22 -22.91
N GLY A 706 -14.66 4.15 -24.07
CA GLY A 706 -14.64 5.25 -25.05
C GLY A 706 -13.19 5.61 -25.44
N PRO A 707 -12.73 6.86 -25.24
CA PRO A 707 -11.36 7.26 -25.54
C PRO A 707 -10.33 6.73 -24.52
N ILE A 708 -10.75 6.25 -23.35
CA ILE A 708 -9.84 5.75 -22.31
C ILE A 708 -9.44 4.31 -22.67
N LYS A 709 -8.16 4.13 -23.02
CA LYS A 709 -7.56 2.84 -23.35
C LYS A 709 -6.94 2.19 -22.10
N ASN A 710 -7.42 1.01 -21.75
CA ASN A 710 -6.93 0.21 -20.62
C ASN A 710 -6.25 -1.07 -21.16
N MET A 711 -7.01 -1.96 -21.77
CA MET A 711 -6.48 -3.13 -22.47
C MET A 711 -5.87 -2.72 -23.82
N GLY A 712 -6.52 -1.80 -24.54
CA GLY A 712 -6.11 -1.35 -25.88
C GLY A 712 -4.87 -0.46 -25.93
N LYS A 713 -4.21 -0.19 -24.79
CA LYS A 713 -2.87 0.45 -24.74
C LYS A 713 -1.74 -0.54 -24.48
N ILE A 714 -2.06 -1.77 -24.07
CA ILE A 714 -1.07 -2.77 -23.69
C ILE A 714 -0.60 -3.48 -24.95
N ARG A 715 0.70 -3.44 -25.21
CA ARG A 715 1.39 -4.22 -26.24
C ARG A 715 1.74 -5.58 -25.66
N ILE A 716 1.53 -6.65 -26.42
CA ILE A 716 1.93 -7.98 -25.98
C ILE A 716 3.08 -8.51 -26.84
N ASN A 717 4.07 -9.12 -26.20
CA ASN A 717 5.19 -9.79 -26.86
C ASN A 717 5.10 -11.30 -26.62
N VAL A 718 5.28 -12.10 -27.67
CA VAL A 718 5.21 -13.57 -27.61
C VAL A 718 6.38 -14.19 -28.36
N ARG A 719 6.72 -15.45 -28.12
CA ARG A 719 7.72 -16.16 -28.94
C ARG A 719 7.23 -16.29 -30.39
N LYS A 720 8.13 -16.16 -31.38
CA LYS A 720 7.79 -16.21 -32.82
C LYS A 720 6.99 -17.45 -33.24
N ASP A 721 7.27 -18.60 -32.63
CA ASP A 721 6.56 -19.87 -32.90
C ASP A 721 5.14 -19.90 -32.33
N LYS A 722 4.78 -18.97 -31.42
CA LYS A 722 3.44 -18.83 -30.84
C LYS A 722 2.61 -17.73 -31.47
N LEU A 723 3.21 -16.87 -32.31
CA LEU A 723 2.56 -15.68 -32.87
C LEU A 723 1.21 -16.00 -33.56
N ALA A 724 1.18 -17.04 -34.40
CA ALA A 724 -0.01 -17.42 -35.14
C ALA A 724 -1.19 -17.81 -34.23
N ALA A 725 -0.92 -18.47 -33.10
CA ALA A 725 -1.95 -18.86 -32.14
C ALA A 725 -2.58 -17.62 -31.48
N TYR A 726 -1.75 -16.68 -31.02
CA TYR A 726 -2.22 -15.44 -30.39
C TYR A 726 -2.96 -14.52 -31.36
N GLN A 727 -2.51 -14.41 -32.62
CA GLN A 727 -3.17 -13.60 -33.64
C GLN A 727 -4.53 -14.17 -34.10
N ALA A 728 -4.71 -15.48 -34.03
CA ALA A 728 -5.96 -16.14 -34.41
C ALA A 728 -7.08 -15.96 -33.37
N ASP A 729 -6.76 -15.60 -32.12
CA ASP A 729 -7.73 -15.54 -31.02
C ASP A 729 -8.29 -14.10 -30.82
N PRO A 730 -9.62 -13.90 -30.91
CA PRO A 730 -10.25 -12.58 -30.78
C PRO A 730 -10.01 -11.88 -29.44
N PHE A 731 -9.77 -12.63 -28.34
CA PHE A 731 -9.48 -12.02 -27.05
C PHE A 731 -8.18 -11.22 -27.10
N TYR A 732 -7.13 -11.80 -27.70
CA TYR A 732 -5.83 -11.14 -27.80
C TYR A 732 -5.83 -9.99 -28.80
N GLY A 733 -6.76 -9.98 -29.76
CA GLY A 733 -7.01 -8.83 -30.65
C GLY A 733 -7.49 -7.55 -29.95
N LYS A 734 -7.87 -7.61 -28.66
CA LYS A 734 -8.25 -6.44 -27.86
C LYS A 734 -7.05 -5.65 -27.32
N PHE A 735 -5.84 -6.23 -27.35
CA PHE A 735 -4.59 -5.55 -26.98
C PHE A 735 -4.13 -4.61 -28.10
N ALA A 736 -3.24 -3.66 -27.79
CA ALA A 736 -2.76 -2.66 -28.74
C ALA A 736 -2.03 -3.27 -29.95
N SER A 737 -1.21 -4.30 -29.70
CA SER A 737 -0.44 -5.01 -30.72
C SER A 737 0.06 -6.35 -30.18
N ILE A 738 0.32 -7.31 -31.08
CA ILE A 738 0.96 -8.60 -30.80
C ILE A 738 2.27 -8.67 -31.60
N SER A 739 3.41 -8.64 -30.91
CA SER A 739 4.73 -8.69 -31.53
C SER A 739 5.46 -9.99 -31.20
N PRO A 740 6.15 -10.63 -32.16
CA PRO A 740 6.95 -11.81 -31.88
C PRO A 740 8.31 -11.45 -31.28
N SER A 741 9.03 -12.46 -30.76
CA SER A 741 10.49 -12.40 -30.67
C SER A 741 11.08 -12.15 -32.06
N PHE A 742 12.20 -11.45 -32.11
CA PHE A 742 12.81 -10.97 -33.35
C PHE A 742 14.30 -11.22 -33.36
N ASN A 743 14.85 -11.35 -34.56
CA ASN A 743 16.29 -11.47 -34.75
C ASN A 743 16.90 -10.10 -35.00
N GLU A 744 17.99 -9.79 -34.31
CA GLU A 744 18.90 -8.70 -34.66
C GLU A 744 20.27 -9.32 -34.93
N LYS A 745 20.70 -9.27 -36.19
CA LYS A 745 21.86 -10.03 -36.71
C LYS A 745 21.73 -11.53 -36.43
N THR A 746 22.56 -12.08 -35.55
CA THR A 746 22.64 -13.51 -35.23
C THR A 746 21.91 -13.89 -33.96
N GLU A 747 21.36 -12.92 -33.22
CA GLU A 747 20.73 -13.12 -31.92
C GLU A 747 19.21 -12.96 -32.02
N GLU A 748 18.48 -13.82 -31.31
CA GLU A 748 17.04 -13.67 -31.11
C GLU A 748 16.78 -13.00 -29.77
N TYR A 749 16.00 -11.92 -29.80
CA TYR A 749 15.58 -11.16 -28.62
C TYR A 749 14.06 -11.13 -28.51
N ILE A 750 13.56 -10.89 -27.31
CA ILE A 750 12.17 -10.51 -27.08
C ILE A 750 12.11 -9.26 -26.21
N ALA A 751 11.28 -8.29 -26.60
CA ALA A 751 11.06 -7.10 -25.79
C ALA A 751 10.35 -7.50 -24.47
N VAL A 752 10.87 -7.02 -23.35
CA VAL A 752 10.23 -7.15 -22.02
C VAL A 752 9.64 -5.84 -21.53
N SER A 753 10.03 -4.72 -22.16
CA SER A 753 9.46 -3.39 -22.03
C SER A 753 9.79 -2.56 -23.27
N ASP A 754 9.47 -1.28 -23.24
CA ASP A 754 9.94 -0.28 -24.19
C ASP A 754 11.44 0.07 -24.03
N LYS A 755 12.08 -0.36 -22.93
CA LYS A 755 13.47 -0.04 -22.60
C LYS A 755 14.42 -1.23 -22.68
N ALA A 756 13.92 -2.44 -22.50
CA ALA A 756 14.76 -3.62 -22.32
C ALA A 756 14.30 -4.83 -23.14
N VAL A 757 15.28 -5.65 -23.51
CA VAL A 757 15.09 -6.94 -24.18
C VAL A 757 15.73 -8.08 -23.38
N ASP A 758 15.21 -9.27 -23.62
CA ASP A 758 15.72 -10.54 -23.16
C ASP A 758 16.33 -11.33 -24.33
N LEU A 759 17.57 -11.79 -24.19
CA LEU A 759 18.25 -12.64 -25.18
C LEU A 759 17.72 -14.06 -25.07
N LEU A 760 17.06 -14.55 -26.13
CA LEU A 760 16.47 -15.89 -26.17
C LEU A 760 17.37 -16.94 -26.82
N SER A 761 18.12 -16.57 -27.85
CA SER A 761 19.06 -17.49 -28.51
C SER A 761 20.12 -16.77 -29.33
N THR A 762 21.20 -17.47 -29.69
CA THR A 762 22.19 -16.99 -30.67
C THR A 762 22.56 -18.06 -31.69
N SER A 763 22.77 -17.59 -32.91
CA SER A 763 23.35 -18.31 -34.06
C SER A 763 24.73 -17.77 -34.45
N CYS A 764 25.35 -16.99 -33.57
CA CYS A 764 26.67 -16.41 -33.78
C CYS A 764 27.69 -17.50 -34.12
N ALA A 765 28.54 -17.21 -35.11
CA ALA A 765 29.58 -18.13 -35.56
C ALA A 765 30.98 -17.75 -35.03
N ASP A 766 31.08 -16.68 -34.25
CA ASP A 766 32.35 -16.24 -33.67
C ASP A 766 32.76 -17.11 -32.48
N HIS A 767 34.07 -17.17 -32.23
CA HIS A 767 34.61 -17.90 -31.10
C HIS A 767 34.18 -17.30 -29.76
N THR A 768 34.33 -15.97 -29.67
CA THR A 768 33.85 -15.13 -28.57
C THR A 768 32.53 -14.49 -28.94
N PHE A 769 31.45 -14.89 -28.27
CA PHE A 769 30.20 -14.15 -28.31
C PHE A 769 30.29 -12.93 -27.40
N ILE A 770 30.03 -11.74 -27.94
CA ILE A 770 30.02 -10.50 -27.16
C ILE A 770 28.58 -10.05 -27.01
N LEU A 771 28.07 -10.05 -25.79
CA LEU A 771 26.73 -9.52 -25.55
C LEU A 771 26.73 -8.00 -25.79
N PRO A 772 25.90 -7.48 -26.71
CA PRO A 772 25.82 -6.04 -26.92
C PRO A 772 25.20 -5.35 -25.67
N LYS A 773 25.61 -4.11 -25.39
CA LYS A 773 24.99 -3.31 -24.30
C LYS A 773 23.56 -2.91 -24.68
N SER A 774 23.34 -2.64 -25.96
CA SER A 774 22.06 -2.27 -26.52
C SER A 774 21.96 -2.76 -27.95
N ILE A 775 20.73 -2.90 -28.42
CA ILE A 775 20.41 -3.18 -29.82
C ILE A 775 19.47 -2.11 -30.37
N GLU A 776 19.45 -1.96 -31.69
CA GLU A 776 18.47 -1.13 -32.39
C GLU A 776 17.54 -2.05 -33.18
N TYR A 777 16.23 -1.91 -32.98
CA TYR A 777 15.24 -2.67 -33.73
C TYR A 777 13.99 -1.82 -34.01
N GLN A 778 13.60 -1.73 -35.28
CA GLN A 778 12.47 -0.92 -35.75
C GLN A 778 12.49 0.53 -35.25
N GLY A 779 13.68 1.15 -35.19
CA GLY A 779 13.86 2.53 -34.72
C GLY A 779 13.82 2.72 -33.21
N ASN A 780 13.70 1.64 -32.42
CA ASN A 780 13.81 1.68 -30.97
C ASN A 780 15.19 1.17 -30.52
N THR A 781 15.75 1.80 -29.49
CA THR A 781 16.96 1.32 -28.81
C THR A 781 16.57 0.57 -27.54
N TYR A 782 16.98 -0.69 -27.42
CA TYR A 782 16.74 -1.52 -26.24
C TYR A 782 18.04 -1.82 -25.52
N GLU A 783 18.02 -1.75 -24.20
CA GLU A 783 19.09 -2.27 -23.35
C GLU A 783 18.97 -3.80 -23.23
N VAL A 784 20.06 -4.52 -23.46
CA VAL A 784 20.06 -5.99 -23.31
C VAL A 784 20.19 -6.35 -21.84
N SER A 785 19.08 -6.31 -21.12
CA SER A 785 19.10 -6.36 -19.65
C SER A 785 18.96 -7.78 -19.10
N LEU A 786 18.46 -8.72 -19.90
CA LEU A 786 18.26 -10.11 -19.51
C LEU A 786 18.96 -11.07 -20.49
N ILE A 787 19.48 -12.16 -19.94
CA ILE A 787 19.86 -13.36 -20.68
C ILE A 787 18.86 -14.44 -20.29
N GLY A 788 18.07 -14.90 -21.26
CA GLY A 788 16.92 -15.76 -21.01
C GLY A 788 17.32 -17.17 -20.59
N ASP A 789 16.33 -17.90 -20.09
CA ASP A 789 16.49 -19.32 -19.81
C ASP A 789 16.91 -20.05 -21.09
N TYR A 790 17.90 -20.93 -20.99
CA TYR A 790 18.41 -21.73 -22.13
C TYR A 790 19.00 -20.91 -23.30
N ALA A 791 19.37 -19.64 -23.11
CA ALA A 791 19.81 -18.76 -24.20
C ALA A 791 20.94 -19.33 -25.08
N PHE A 792 21.89 -20.07 -24.50
CA PHE A 792 22.99 -20.69 -25.25
C PHE A 792 22.83 -22.21 -25.42
N GLU A 793 21.66 -22.78 -25.13
CA GLU A 793 21.44 -24.23 -25.21
C GLU A 793 21.80 -24.80 -26.59
N ASN A 794 21.42 -24.07 -27.64
CA ASN A 794 21.62 -24.46 -29.04
C ASN A 794 22.69 -23.58 -29.73
N ALA A 795 23.59 -22.94 -28.97
CA ALA A 795 24.66 -22.12 -29.54
C ALA A 795 25.59 -22.95 -30.44
N PRO A 796 26.03 -22.42 -31.60
CA PRO A 796 26.93 -23.14 -32.52
C PRO A 796 28.25 -23.56 -31.86
N SER A 797 28.79 -24.73 -32.23
CA SER A 797 30.01 -25.30 -31.63
C SER A 797 31.26 -24.42 -31.75
N SER A 798 31.24 -23.42 -32.64
CA SER A 798 32.27 -22.39 -32.77
C SER A 798 32.32 -21.47 -31.55
N VAL A 799 31.18 -21.16 -30.91
CA VAL A 799 31.10 -20.33 -29.72
C VAL A 799 31.65 -21.12 -28.54
N GLN A 800 32.75 -20.66 -27.98
CA GLN A 800 33.37 -21.27 -26.80
C GLN A 800 33.53 -20.26 -25.65
N GLU A 801 33.46 -18.97 -25.96
CA GLU A 801 33.61 -17.89 -25.00
C GLU A 801 32.41 -16.93 -25.06
N VAL A 802 32.00 -16.40 -23.92
CA VAL A 802 30.91 -15.42 -23.83
C VAL A 802 31.34 -14.24 -22.96
N VAL A 803 31.24 -13.02 -23.49
CA VAL A 803 31.54 -11.78 -22.77
C VAL A 803 30.23 -11.07 -22.42
N VAL A 804 29.92 -10.97 -21.13
CA VAL A 804 28.74 -10.32 -20.58
C VAL A 804 29.08 -8.92 -20.11
N LYS A 805 28.37 -7.92 -20.67
CA LYS A 805 28.56 -6.50 -20.37
C LYS A 805 27.76 -6.03 -19.14
N LYS A 806 28.02 -4.80 -18.67
CA LYS A 806 27.52 -4.24 -17.38
C LYS A 806 26.00 -4.08 -17.22
N ASN A 807 25.26 -4.10 -18.33
CA ASN A 807 23.82 -3.84 -18.36
C ASN A 807 22.95 -5.06 -18.02
N VAL A 808 23.52 -6.26 -17.95
CA VAL A 808 22.76 -7.46 -17.58
C VAL A 808 22.40 -7.42 -16.10
N LYS A 809 21.10 -7.54 -15.80
CA LYS A 809 20.56 -7.56 -14.44
C LYS A 809 19.79 -8.85 -14.12
N TYR A 810 19.66 -9.77 -15.09
CA TYR A 810 19.10 -11.11 -14.90
C TYR A 810 19.72 -12.13 -15.86
N ILE A 811 19.99 -13.34 -15.35
CA ILE A 811 20.56 -14.49 -16.04
C ILE A 811 19.65 -15.68 -15.72
N GLY A 812 19.01 -16.20 -16.75
CA GLY A 812 18.03 -17.26 -16.69
C GLY A 812 18.59 -18.64 -16.38
N ALA A 813 17.71 -19.54 -15.99
CA ALA A 813 18.07 -20.92 -15.66
C ALA A 813 18.74 -21.58 -16.88
N ARG A 814 19.89 -22.23 -16.65
CA ARG A 814 20.66 -22.90 -17.69
C ARG A 814 21.07 -22.00 -18.87
N ALA A 815 21.15 -20.68 -18.67
CA ALA A 815 21.48 -19.71 -19.72
C ALA A 815 22.73 -20.10 -20.55
N PHE A 816 23.82 -20.54 -19.91
CA PHE A 816 25.09 -20.89 -20.55
C PHE A 816 25.35 -22.40 -20.68
N VAL A 817 24.30 -23.23 -20.58
CA VAL A 817 24.43 -24.70 -20.64
C VAL A 817 24.10 -25.21 -22.05
N ALA A 818 25.12 -25.31 -22.90
CA ALA A 818 24.98 -25.77 -24.28
C ALA A 818 24.94 -27.30 -24.42
N LYS A 819 24.07 -27.83 -25.30
CA LYS A 819 23.92 -29.27 -25.56
C LYS A 819 25.17 -29.95 -26.11
N ASN A 820 25.98 -29.21 -26.88
CA ASN A 820 27.23 -29.68 -27.49
C ASN A 820 28.45 -29.47 -26.58
N HIS A 821 28.25 -28.98 -25.35
CA HIS A 821 29.30 -28.74 -24.36
C HIS A 821 30.42 -27.77 -24.79
N ASN A 822 30.13 -26.83 -25.70
CA ASN A 822 31.12 -25.91 -26.28
C ASN A 822 31.48 -24.70 -25.41
N ILE A 823 30.58 -24.14 -24.59
CA ILE A 823 30.83 -22.94 -23.78
C ILE A 823 31.84 -23.24 -22.65
N LYS A 824 33.09 -22.84 -22.87
CA LYS A 824 34.22 -23.08 -21.96
C LYS A 824 34.42 -21.94 -20.97
N SER A 825 34.25 -20.69 -21.39
CA SER A 825 34.53 -19.52 -20.56
C SER A 825 33.42 -18.47 -20.66
N VAL A 826 33.03 -17.88 -19.53
CA VAL A 826 32.12 -16.72 -19.49
C VAL A 826 32.81 -15.60 -18.71
N PHE A 827 32.93 -14.44 -19.32
CA PHE A 827 33.58 -13.25 -18.78
C PHE A 827 32.54 -12.23 -18.37
N PHE A 828 32.50 -11.81 -17.10
CA PHE A 828 31.66 -10.70 -16.64
C PHE A 828 32.52 -9.47 -16.36
N ILE A 829 32.22 -8.37 -17.05
CA ILE A 829 32.93 -7.09 -16.86
C ILE A 829 32.22 -6.15 -15.86
N GLU A 830 31.03 -6.53 -15.38
CA GLU A 830 30.35 -5.84 -14.28
C GLU A 830 31.20 -5.96 -13.01
N SER A 831 31.31 -4.88 -12.26
CA SER A 831 32.08 -4.81 -11.01
C SER A 831 31.18 -4.91 -9.78
N GLU A 832 29.86 -4.73 -9.95
CA GLU A 832 28.86 -4.73 -8.89
C GLU A 832 27.80 -5.84 -9.10
N PRO A 833 28.12 -7.12 -8.85
CA PRO A 833 27.15 -8.19 -8.96
C PRO A 833 26.08 -8.10 -7.86
N THR A 834 24.88 -8.60 -8.14
CA THR A 834 23.83 -8.77 -7.12
C THR A 834 23.35 -10.21 -7.07
N LYS A 835 22.77 -10.59 -5.92
CA LYS A 835 22.12 -11.90 -5.76
C LYS A 835 20.88 -12.05 -6.66
N ASP A 836 20.31 -10.95 -7.15
CA ASP A 836 19.10 -10.97 -7.97
C ASP A 836 19.42 -11.12 -9.46
N MET A 837 20.71 -11.12 -9.83
CA MET A 837 21.18 -11.39 -11.19
C MET A 837 20.99 -12.84 -11.61
N LEU A 838 21.08 -13.82 -10.71
CA LEU A 838 20.90 -15.23 -11.07
C LEU A 838 19.47 -15.68 -10.77
N SER A 839 18.84 -16.35 -11.73
CA SER A 839 17.53 -16.97 -11.54
C SER A 839 17.50 -17.91 -10.33
N THR A 840 18.57 -18.67 -10.11
CA THR A 840 18.63 -19.71 -9.09
C THR A 840 18.72 -19.16 -7.66
N THR A 841 19.41 -18.05 -7.43
CA THR A 841 19.46 -17.36 -6.13
C THR A 841 18.23 -16.48 -5.90
N ARG A 842 17.77 -15.77 -6.94
CA ARG A 842 16.58 -14.90 -6.87
C ARG A 842 15.30 -15.69 -6.55
N PHE A 843 15.09 -16.80 -7.25
CA PHE A 843 13.88 -17.61 -7.14
C PHE A 843 14.06 -18.90 -6.32
N LYS A 844 15.22 -19.09 -5.68
CA LYS A 844 15.52 -20.23 -4.81
C LYS A 844 15.26 -21.59 -5.51
N LEU A 845 15.72 -21.73 -6.76
CA LEU A 845 15.41 -22.89 -7.60
C LEU A 845 16.05 -24.19 -7.11
N ASP A 846 17.11 -24.11 -6.31
CA ASP A 846 17.81 -25.29 -5.77
C ASP A 846 16.96 -26.12 -4.81
N GLU A 847 15.90 -25.54 -4.25
CA GLU A 847 14.91 -26.26 -3.44
C GLU A 847 14.10 -27.29 -4.25
N THR A 848 14.21 -27.27 -5.59
CA THR A 848 13.60 -28.27 -6.48
C THR A 848 14.43 -29.53 -6.65
N GLU A 849 15.66 -29.57 -6.10
CA GLU A 849 16.63 -30.66 -6.29
C GLU A 849 16.96 -30.95 -7.77
N THR A 850 16.66 -29.99 -8.65
CA THR A 850 17.00 -30.02 -10.06
C THR A 850 18.11 -29.01 -10.29
N ASN A 851 19.15 -29.42 -11.03
CA ASN A 851 20.26 -28.52 -11.33
C ASN A 851 19.85 -27.50 -12.41
N PHE A 852 19.42 -26.33 -11.95
CA PHE A 852 19.08 -25.18 -12.79
C PHE A 852 20.22 -24.15 -12.93
N ASN A 853 21.45 -24.50 -12.54
CA ASN A 853 22.60 -23.60 -12.64
C ASN A 853 22.68 -22.94 -14.01
N GLU A 854 22.96 -21.64 -13.98
CA GLU A 854 23.16 -20.81 -15.16
C GLU A 854 24.35 -21.31 -16.00
N PHE A 855 25.31 -22.02 -15.37
CA PHE A 855 26.57 -22.49 -15.96
C PHE A 855 26.72 -24.02 -15.87
N ALA A 856 27.39 -24.61 -16.85
CA ALA A 856 27.74 -26.03 -16.81
C ALA A 856 28.94 -26.27 -15.88
N PRO A 857 29.11 -27.46 -15.26
CA PRO A 857 30.16 -27.71 -14.26
C PRO A 857 31.60 -27.48 -14.73
N TYR A 858 31.85 -27.54 -16.05
CA TYR A 858 33.16 -27.35 -16.67
C TYR A 858 33.39 -25.91 -17.15
N THR A 859 32.38 -25.03 -17.10
CA THR A 859 32.50 -23.65 -17.58
C THR A 859 33.32 -22.83 -16.57
N LYS A 860 34.35 -22.13 -17.04
CA LYS A 860 35.11 -21.18 -16.22
C LYS A 860 34.43 -19.82 -16.24
N ILE A 861 34.29 -19.22 -15.06
CA ILE A 861 33.65 -17.91 -14.91
C ILE A 861 34.75 -16.92 -14.54
N TYR A 862 34.99 -15.96 -15.42
CA TYR A 862 36.01 -14.95 -15.22
C TYR A 862 35.39 -13.61 -14.91
N VAL A 863 35.89 -12.97 -13.86
CA VAL A 863 35.44 -11.66 -13.39
C VAL A 863 36.63 -10.78 -13.10
N LYS A 864 36.41 -9.48 -12.92
CA LYS A 864 37.48 -8.57 -12.48
C LYS A 864 38.05 -8.98 -11.13
N LYS A 865 39.34 -8.69 -10.91
CA LYS A 865 40.02 -9.02 -9.65
C LYS A 865 39.36 -8.31 -8.48
N SER A 866 39.04 -7.03 -8.65
CA SER A 866 38.38 -6.20 -7.64
C SER A 866 37.01 -6.74 -7.22
N ALA A 867 36.27 -7.37 -8.14
CA ALA A 867 34.91 -7.87 -7.91
C ALA A 867 34.84 -9.37 -7.59
N CYS A 868 35.95 -10.11 -7.69
CA CYS A 868 35.94 -11.58 -7.61
C CYS A 868 35.33 -12.12 -6.32
N GLN A 869 35.67 -11.51 -5.18
CA GLN A 869 35.11 -11.92 -3.90
C GLN A 869 33.62 -11.54 -3.80
N GLU A 870 33.23 -10.36 -4.25
CA GLU A 870 31.83 -9.91 -4.25
C GLU A 870 30.94 -10.84 -5.10
N TYR A 871 31.43 -11.28 -6.28
CA TYR A 871 30.76 -12.30 -7.08
C TYR A 871 30.58 -13.61 -6.32
N LYS A 872 31.63 -14.11 -5.66
CA LYS A 872 31.55 -15.32 -4.86
C LYS A 872 30.54 -15.16 -3.72
N ASP A 873 30.52 -14.02 -3.05
CA ASP A 873 29.63 -13.78 -1.91
C ASP A 873 28.16 -13.65 -2.35
N LYS A 874 27.88 -12.85 -3.39
CA LYS A 874 26.50 -12.62 -3.89
C LYS A 874 25.91 -13.81 -4.64
N TRP A 875 26.75 -14.61 -5.30
CA TRP A 875 26.30 -15.77 -6.07
C TRP A 875 26.47 -17.10 -5.32
N THR A 876 26.94 -17.08 -4.07
CA THR A 876 26.95 -18.28 -3.25
C THR A 876 25.53 -18.79 -3.05
N LYS A 877 25.33 -20.06 -3.39
CA LYS A 877 24.03 -20.71 -3.35
C LYS A 877 23.86 -21.49 -2.06
N THR A 878 22.74 -21.25 -1.39
CA THR A 878 22.34 -21.98 -0.19
C THR A 878 20.95 -22.59 -0.38
N VAL A 879 20.73 -23.76 0.21
CA VAL A 879 19.40 -24.38 0.30
C VAL A 879 19.00 -24.46 1.77
N TYR A 880 17.72 -24.26 2.07
CA TYR A 880 17.22 -24.39 3.42
C TYR A 880 17.08 -25.87 3.80
N ASP A 881 17.75 -26.29 4.86
CA ASP A 881 17.58 -27.62 5.42
C ASP A 881 16.35 -27.64 6.33
N GLN A 882 15.28 -28.30 5.87
CA GLN A 882 14.02 -28.37 6.62
C GLN A 882 14.15 -29.12 7.96
N PHE A 883 15.08 -30.07 8.08
CA PHE A 883 15.30 -30.83 9.30
C PHE A 883 16.14 -30.03 10.32
N ALA A 884 17.23 -29.43 9.87
CA ALA A 884 18.14 -28.66 10.71
C ALA A 884 17.68 -27.20 10.94
N LYS A 885 16.62 -26.76 10.25
CA LYS A 885 16.04 -25.41 10.27
C LYS A 885 17.03 -24.28 10.00
N LYS A 886 18.03 -24.53 9.16
CA LYS A 886 19.09 -23.57 8.82
C LYS A 886 19.47 -23.68 7.36
N ASP A 887 19.97 -22.58 6.80
CA ASP A 887 20.54 -22.59 5.45
C ASP A 887 21.86 -23.39 5.46
N LYS A 888 22.04 -24.25 4.45
CA LYS A 888 23.29 -24.99 4.20
C LYS A 888 23.79 -24.69 2.79
N PRO A 889 25.09 -24.88 2.50
CA PRO A 889 25.60 -24.77 1.14
C PRO A 889 24.81 -25.69 0.19
N SER A 890 24.40 -25.15 -0.95
CA SER A 890 23.71 -25.92 -1.99
C SER A 890 24.67 -26.93 -2.64
N PRO A 891 24.22 -28.16 -2.96
CA PRO A 891 25.01 -29.10 -3.76
C PRO A 891 25.31 -28.58 -5.18
N TYR A 892 24.55 -27.59 -5.66
CA TYR A 892 24.74 -26.95 -6.95
C TYR A 892 25.53 -25.64 -6.86
N ASN A 893 26.13 -25.32 -5.71
CA ASN A 893 26.94 -24.11 -5.58
C ASN A 893 28.15 -24.15 -6.54
N PHE A 894 28.22 -23.21 -7.47
CA PHE A 894 29.22 -23.19 -8.54
C PHE A 894 30.33 -22.17 -8.32
N THR A 895 30.35 -21.44 -7.20
CA THR A 895 31.26 -20.30 -6.98
C THR A 895 32.76 -20.67 -7.01
N SER A 896 33.11 -21.96 -6.92
CA SER A 896 34.47 -22.46 -7.17
C SER A 896 34.91 -22.38 -8.64
N GLN A 897 33.98 -22.20 -9.58
CA GLN A 897 34.24 -21.98 -11.00
C GLN A 897 34.65 -20.53 -11.29
N ILE A 898 34.48 -19.61 -10.32
CA ILE A 898 34.80 -18.19 -10.42
C ILE A 898 36.27 -17.94 -10.10
N ASP A 899 37.01 -17.41 -11.07
CA ASP A 899 38.40 -16.95 -10.93
C ASP A 899 38.56 -15.59 -11.61
N TYR A 900 39.59 -14.83 -11.27
CA TYR A 900 39.97 -13.60 -11.98
C TYR A 900 41.19 -13.79 -12.89
N ARG A 901 41.90 -14.93 -12.75
CA ARG A 901 43.14 -15.23 -13.48
C ARG A 901 42.85 -16.08 -14.71
N ILE A 902 43.16 -15.56 -15.89
CA ILE A 902 42.91 -16.22 -17.17
C ILE A 902 44.24 -16.79 -17.71
N THR A 903 44.30 -18.11 -17.89
CA THR A 903 45.55 -18.86 -18.17
C THR A 903 45.59 -19.52 -19.56
N ASP A 904 44.70 -19.12 -20.47
CA ASP A 904 44.58 -19.71 -21.81
C ASP A 904 45.71 -19.28 -22.78
N LEU A 905 46.41 -18.19 -22.48
CA LEU A 905 47.56 -17.73 -23.24
C LEU A 905 48.84 -18.46 -22.80
N GLN A 906 49.51 -19.11 -23.75
CA GLN A 906 50.81 -19.75 -23.57
C GLN A 906 51.87 -19.06 -24.44
N ILE A 907 53.03 -18.73 -23.86
CA ILE A 907 54.13 -18.04 -24.54
C ILE A 907 55.40 -18.91 -24.49
N SER A 908 55.65 -19.68 -25.56
CA SER A 908 56.79 -20.59 -25.64
C SER A 908 58.10 -19.95 -26.14
N THR A 909 58.08 -18.66 -26.44
CA THR A 909 59.21 -17.87 -26.98
C THR A 909 59.28 -16.50 -26.33
N LYS A 910 60.38 -15.74 -26.49
CA LYS A 910 60.50 -14.39 -25.90
C LYS A 910 59.39 -13.39 -26.30
N TYR A 911 58.74 -13.61 -27.45
CA TYR A 911 57.71 -12.73 -28.01
C TYR A 911 56.45 -13.51 -28.38
N ALA A 912 55.28 -12.89 -28.22
CA ALA A 912 53.99 -13.40 -28.66
C ALA A 912 53.08 -12.23 -29.09
N THR A 913 52.03 -12.51 -29.87
CA THR A 913 50.99 -11.52 -30.16
C THR A 913 49.72 -11.86 -29.41
N PHE A 914 48.96 -10.83 -29.04
CA PHE A 914 47.77 -10.94 -28.20
C PHE A 914 46.73 -9.89 -28.56
N ALA A 915 45.45 -10.24 -28.37
CA ALA A 915 44.32 -9.39 -28.63
C ALA A 915 43.05 -9.92 -27.92
N ARG A 916 42.26 -9.05 -27.27
CA ARG A 916 40.97 -9.35 -26.60
C ARG A 916 39.92 -8.26 -26.84
N GLU A 917 38.65 -8.60 -26.63
CA GLU A 917 37.45 -7.76 -26.83
C GLU A 917 37.05 -6.95 -25.60
N PHE A 918 37.80 -7.11 -24.52
CA PHE A 918 37.71 -6.37 -23.28
C PHE A 918 39.12 -5.96 -22.85
N ASP A 919 39.21 -4.98 -21.97
CA ASP A 919 40.49 -4.51 -21.45
C ASP A 919 41.19 -5.62 -20.66
N VAL A 920 42.51 -5.71 -20.79
CA VAL A 920 43.33 -6.75 -20.17
C VAL A 920 44.44 -6.13 -19.36
N ASP A 921 44.71 -6.67 -18.17
CA ASP A 921 45.85 -6.28 -17.35
C ASP A 921 46.79 -7.48 -17.10
N PHE A 922 48.07 -7.29 -17.37
CA PHE A 922 49.12 -8.28 -17.10
C PHE A 922 49.93 -7.96 -15.82
N LYS A 923 49.68 -6.83 -15.15
CA LYS A 923 50.44 -6.38 -13.97
C LYS A 923 50.43 -7.40 -12.83
N ASP A 924 49.28 -8.04 -12.59
CA ASP A 924 49.14 -9.03 -11.53
C ASP A 924 50.06 -10.25 -11.74
N CYS A 925 50.21 -10.68 -12.99
CA CYS A 925 51.13 -11.77 -13.34
C CYS A 925 52.59 -11.41 -13.02
N VAL A 926 52.96 -10.14 -13.16
CA VAL A 926 54.29 -9.64 -12.77
C VAL A 926 54.46 -9.68 -11.25
N ALA A 927 53.47 -9.16 -10.52
CA ALA A 927 53.53 -9.00 -9.07
C ALA A 927 53.56 -10.35 -8.32
N GLU A 928 52.78 -11.34 -8.76
CA GLU A 928 52.63 -12.61 -8.06
C GLU A 928 53.64 -13.68 -8.49
N ASN A 929 54.11 -13.66 -9.76
CA ASN A 929 54.94 -14.73 -10.33
C ASN A 929 56.28 -14.26 -10.94
N GLY A 930 56.59 -12.96 -10.87
CA GLY A 930 57.88 -12.40 -11.31
C GLY A 930 58.11 -12.38 -12.82
N VAL A 931 57.08 -12.68 -13.63
CA VAL A 931 57.19 -12.67 -15.10
C VAL A 931 56.88 -11.27 -15.62
N ARG A 932 57.91 -10.44 -15.83
CA ARG A 932 57.74 -9.11 -16.43
C ARG A 932 57.36 -9.21 -17.91
N VAL A 933 56.20 -8.66 -18.27
CA VAL A 933 55.72 -8.52 -19.65
C VAL A 933 55.53 -7.04 -19.97
N ALA A 934 55.89 -6.66 -21.19
CA ALA A 934 55.56 -5.37 -21.74
C ALA A 934 54.77 -5.55 -23.05
N ALA A 935 53.75 -4.71 -23.22
CA ALA A 935 52.87 -4.69 -24.39
C ALA A 935 53.24 -3.52 -25.29
N PHE A 936 53.54 -3.82 -26.55
CA PHE A 936 53.97 -2.84 -27.52
C PHE A 936 53.01 -2.75 -28.69
N VAL A 937 52.75 -1.52 -29.11
CA VAL A 937 52.10 -1.19 -30.39
C VAL A 937 53.17 -0.70 -31.37
N ALA A 938 52.89 -0.76 -32.67
CA ALA A 938 53.80 -0.16 -33.65
C ALA A 938 53.68 1.38 -33.61
N GLY A 939 54.75 2.12 -33.94
CA GLY A 939 54.81 3.59 -34.00
C GLY A 939 54.88 4.15 -35.43
N SER A 940 54.65 5.48 -35.61
CA SER A 940 54.13 6.20 -36.82
C SER A 940 54.97 6.25 -38.08
N LYS A 941 56.23 5.84 -38.03
CA LYS A 941 57.16 6.02 -39.14
C LYS A 941 57.99 4.75 -39.32
N ILE A 942 57.95 4.20 -40.53
CA ILE A 942 59.00 3.29 -40.98
C ILE A 942 60.18 4.19 -41.37
N GLU A 943 61.26 4.09 -40.64
CA GLU A 943 62.47 4.85 -40.90
C GLU A 943 63.41 4.03 -41.78
N ALA A 944 64.11 4.72 -42.69
CA ALA A 944 65.07 4.14 -43.62
C ALA A 944 66.50 4.53 -43.20
N GLY A 945 67.40 3.56 -43.08
CA GLY A 945 68.78 3.80 -42.65
C GLY A 945 69.51 2.50 -42.28
N ALA A 946 70.83 2.58 -42.05
CA ALA A 946 71.59 1.48 -41.46
C ALA A 946 71.21 1.40 -39.97
N GLY A 947 70.64 0.28 -39.53
CA GLY A 947 70.30 0.11 -38.11
C GLY A 947 71.54 0.06 -37.22
N ASP A 948 71.40 0.37 -35.93
CA ASP A 948 72.49 0.40 -34.95
C ASP A 948 73.24 -0.95 -34.81
N TYR A 949 72.60 -2.06 -35.21
CA TYR A 949 73.20 -3.39 -35.31
C TYR A 949 72.63 -4.19 -36.50
N GLY A 950 73.51 -4.86 -37.26
CA GLY A 950 73.15 -5.80 -38.34
C GLY A 950 73.00 -5.15 -39.73
N THR A 951 72.41 -5.88 -40.68
CA THR A 951 72.25 -5.42 -42.08
C THR A 951 70.82 -4.90 -42.38
N ALA A 952 70.07 -4.45 -41.37
CA ALA A 952 68.70 -3.96 -41.55
C ALA A 952 68.70 -2.59 -42.27
N THR A 953 67.75 -2.40 -43.19
CA THR A 953 67.64 -1.16 -44.02
C THR A 953 66.34 -0.40 -43.78
N ALA A 954 65.46 -0.94 -42.93
CA ALA A 954 64.27 -0.28 -42.42
C ALA A 954 64.05 -0.68 -40.96
N HIS A 955 63.61 0.24 -40.13
CA HIS A 955 63.26 -0.02 -38.73
C HIS A 955 61.93 0.61 -38.34
N ILE A 956 61.27 -0.02 -37.38
CA ILE A 956 60.00 0.44 -36.82
C ILE A 956 60.18 0.58 -35.33
N LYS A 957 59.89 1.78 -34.85
CA LYS A 957 59.82 2.07 -33.42
C LYS A 957 58.54 1.44 -32.86
N MET A 958 58.69 0.44 -32.03
CA MET A 958 57.66 -0.14 -31.19
C MET A 958 57.59 0.69 -29.92
N THR A 959 56.40 1.18 -29.62
CA THR A 959 56.18 2.04 -28.47
C THR A 959 55.36 1.28 -27.43
N SER A 960 55.71 1.43 -26.16
CA SER A 960 54.88 0.94 -25.07
C SER A 960 53.47 1.51 -25.17
N ILE A 961 52.46 0.68 -24.90
CA ILE A 961 51.06 1.10 -24.96
C ILE A 961 50.76 2.30 -24.04
N ASP A 962 51.48 2.41 -22.92
CA ASP A 962 51.36 3.48 -21.93
C ASP A 962 51.68 4.88 -22.45
N LYS A 963 52.59 4.99 -23.42
CA LYS A 963 53.11 6.29 -23.89
C LYS A 963 52.09 7.09 -24.71
N HIS A 964 51.10 6.40 -25.29
CA HIS A 964 50.15 7.00 -26.24
C HIS A 964 48.68 6.70 -25.92
N GLY A 965 48.36 6.37 -24.67
CA GLY A 965 46.97 6.22 -24.19
C GLY A 965 46.64 4.96 -23.38
N GLY A 966 47.65 4.20 -22.92
CA GLY A 966 47.47 3.21 -21.87
C GLY A 966 47.19 3.87 -20.50
N VAL A 967 46.98 3.05 -19.49
CA VAL A 967 46.73 3.53 -18.13
C VAL A 967 48.08 3.82 -17.45
N SER A 968 48.28 5.03 -16.93
CA SER A 968 49.57 5.53 -16.41
C SER A 968 50.19 4.76 -15.23
N ASP A 969 49.51 3.77 -14.66
CA ASP A 969 49.96 2.95 -13.53
C ASP A 969 50.11 1.44 -13.87
N SER A 970 50.10 1.06 -15.16
CA SER A 970 50.29 -0.34 -15.60
C SER A 970 50.94 -0.49 -16.99
N TYR A 971 52.23 -0.82 -17.02
CA TYR A 971 53.10 -1.10 -18.19
C TYR A 971 52.68 -2.21 -19.16
N ALA A 972 51.55 -2.86 -18.89
CA ALA A 972 51.03 -3.93 -19.74
C ALA A 972 49.49 -3.95 -19.75
N TYR A 973 48.85 -2.81 -19.53
CA TYR A 973 47.41 -2.67 -19.69
C TYR A 973 47.06 -2.57 -21.17
N VAL A 974 46.30 -3.53 -21.69
CA VAL A 974 45.89 -3.60 -23.09
C VAL A 974 44.42 -3.21 -23.20
N PRO A 975 44.07 -2.05 -23.78
CA PRO A 975 42.68 -1.69 -24.06
C PRO A 975 42.01 -2.70 -24.99
N ALA A 976 40.70 -2.85 -24.84
CA ALA A 976 39.89 -3.70 -25.71
C ALA A 976 40.17 -3.44 -27.20
N GLU A 977 40.07 -4.51 -28.00
CA GLU A 977 40.22 -4.49 -29.46
C GLU A 977 41.62 -4.03 -29.95
N THR A 978 42.60 -3.93 -29.05
CA THR A 978 43.97 -3.54 -29.39
C THR A 978 44.86 -4.76 -29.61
N GLY A 979 45.39 -4.90 -30.82
CA GLY A 979 46.41 -5.90 -31.12
C GLY A 979 47.78 -5.45 -30.62
N VAL A 980 48.47 -6.27 -29.83
CA VAL A 980 49.79 -5.95 -29.27
C VAL A 980 50.81 -7.04 -29.52
N LEU A 981 52.08 -6.63 -29.50
CA LEU A 981 53.23 -7.50 -29.34
C LEU A 981 53.57 -7.57 -27.86
N LEU A 982 53.41 -8.75 -27.27
CA LEU A 982 53.88 -9.06 -25.93
C LEU A 982 55.35 -9.49 -25.98
N LYS A 983 56.17 -8.86 -25.14
CA LYS A 983 57.58 -9.21 -24.90
C LYS A 983 57.75 -9.62 -23.45
N ILE A 984 58.34 -10.78 -23.22
CA ILE A 984 58.80 -11.18 -21.88
C ILE A 984 60.18 -10.57 -21.64
N ILE A 985 60.33 -9.83 -20.54
CA ILE A 985 61.55 -9.05 -20.23
C ILE A 985 62.65 -9.95 -19.62
N ASP A 986 62.29 -10.87 -18.72
CA ASP A 986 63.27 -11.58 -17.87
C ASP A 986 63.58 -13.03 -18.24
N ASN A 987 62.77 -13.64 -19.11
CA ASN A 987 62.88 -15.07 -19.40
C ASN A 987 62.62 -15.37 -20.89
N LYS A 988 63.24 -16.44 -21.41
CA LYS A 988 63.05 -16.84 -22.83
C LYS A 988 61.71 -17.54 -23.10
N VAL A 989 61.01 -18.01 -22.05
CA VAL A 989 59.78 -18.83 -22.12
C VAL A 989 58.87 -18.55 -20.90
N ALA A 990 57.56 -18.45 -21.10
CA ALA A 990 56.52 -18.49 -20.06
C ALA A 990 55.43 -19.50 -20.48
N SER A 991 55.65 -20.77 -20.16
CA SER A 991 54.80 -21.89 -20.61
C SER A 991 54.43 -22.86 -19.47
N ASN A 992 54.36 -22.37 -18.24
CA ASN A 992 53.72 -23.08 -17.13
C ASN A 992 52.54 -22.25 -16.66
N ASN A 993 51.51 -22.87 -16.06
CA ASN A 993 50.25 -22.25 -15.63
C ASN A 993 50.37 -21.05 -14.64
N LYS A 994 51.57 -20.51 -14.44
CA LYS A 994 51.88 -19.29 -13.68
C LYS A 994 51.74 -18.02 -14.53
N PHE A 995 51.76 -18.13 -15.86
CA PHE A 995 51.47 -16.99 -16.73
C PHE A 995 49.96 -16.82 -16.90
N TYR A 996 49.44 -15.64 -16.56
CA TYR A 996 48.03 -15.31 -16.68
C TYR A 996 47.84 -13.82 -16.99
N TYR A 997 46.60 -13.45 -17.29
CA TYR A 997 46.17 -12.06 -17.31
C TYR A 997 44.81 -11.92 -16.65
N THR A 998 44.40 -10.70 -16.36
CA THR A 998 43.14 -10.39 -15.70
C THR A 998 42.28 -9.48 -16.58
N ILE A 999 40.98 -9.45 -16.32
CA ILE A 999 40.09 -8.42 -16.91
C ILE A 999 40.52 -7.07 -16.32
N GLY A 1000 40.79 -6.10 -17.18
CA GLY A 1000 41.21 -4.76 -16.82
C GLY A 1000 40.18 -4.06 -15.93
N GLU A 1001 40.65 -3.35 -14.93
CA GLU A 1001 39.78 -2.66 -13.97
C GLU A 1001 39.16 -1.37 -14.54
N LYS A 1002 39.82 -0.77 -15.55
CA LYS A 1002 39.51 0.57 -16.08
C LYS A 1002 38.83 0.49 -17.45
N ASP A 1003 37.62 -0.08 -17.49
CA ASP A 1003 36.91 -0.25 -18.77
C ASP A 1003 36.65 1.08 -19.48
N ASN A 1004 36.75 1.09 -20.80
CA ASN A 1004 36.49 2.22 -21.69
C ASN A 1004 37.56 3.34 -21.65
N VAL A 1005 38.83 3.01 -21.40
CA VAL A 1005 39.93 3.95 -21.68
C VAL A 1005 39.95 4.20 -23.21
N PRO A 1006 39.62 5.42 -23.68
CA PRO A 1006 39.63 5.70 -25.12
C PRO A 1006 41.07 5.67 -25.63
N TYR A 1007 41.34 4.80 -26.59
CA TYR A 1007 42.68 4.61 -27.16
C TYR A 1007 42.66 4.85 -28.66
N ASN A 1008 43.46 5.81 -29.14
CA ASN A 1008 43.56 6.16 -30.57
C ASN A 1008 44.94 5.77 -31.12
N ILE A 1009 45.00 4.70 -31.93
CA ILE A 1009 46.21 4.35 -32.68
C ILE A 1009 46.13 4.95 -34.09
N SER A 1010 46.85 6.04 -34.34
CA SER A 1010 47.00 6.56 -35.71
C SER A 1010 48.16 5.85 -36.44
N ASN A 1011 47.81 5.13 -37.51
CA ASN A 1011 48.68 4.65 -38.60
C ASN A 1011 49.74 3.53 -38.37
N ASN A 1012 49.77 2.75 -37.27
CA ASN A 1012 50.79 1.68 -37.13
C ASN A 1012 50.25 0.42 -36.45
N VAL A 1013 49.90 -0.55 -37.27
CA VAL A 1013 48.78 -1.38 -36.90
C VAL A 1013 49.19 -2.82 -36.74
N MET A 1014 49.28 -3.22 -35.47
CA MET A 1014 48.98 -4.58 -35.10
C MET A 1014 47.46 -4.75 -35.10
N HIS A 1015 46.96 -5.60 -35.97
CA HIS A 1015 45.55 -5.92 -36.09
C HIS A 1015 45.31 -7.25 -35.37
N GLY A 1016 44.41 -7.25 -34.38
CA GLY A 1016 43.97 -8.46 -33.70
C GLY A 1016 42.88 -9.21 -34.47
N VAL A 1017 42.84 -10.52 -34.30
CA VAL A 1017 41.71 -11.38 -34.64
C VAL A 1017 41.09 -11.83 -33.32
N PHE A 1018 39.82 -11.47 -33.10
CA PHE A 1018 39.14 -11.65 -31.82
C PHE A 1018 37.98 -12.67 -31.89
N GLY A 1019 37.23 -12.68 -33.01
CA GLY A 1019 36.13 -13.61 -33.26
C GLY A 1019 36.58 -14.94 -33.87
N LYS A 1020 35.92 -15.41 -34.94
CA LYS A 1020 36.33 -16.65 -35.64
C LYS A 1020 37.72 -16.56 -36.29
N PRO A 1021 38.42 -17.70 -36.50
CA PRO A 1021 39.61 -17.73 -37.33
C PRO A 1021 39.31 -17.09 -38.69
N ALA A 1022 40.05 -16.05 -39.03
CA ALA A 1022 39.81 -15.25 -40.21
C ALA A 1022 40.95 -15.38 -41.20
N THR A 1023 40.65 -15.28 -42.49
CA THR A 1023 41.71 -15.15 -43.50
C THR A 1023 42.33 -13.77 -43.39
N VAL A 1024 43.62 -13.72 -43.06
CA VAL A 1024 44.37 -12.47 -43.10
C VAL A 1024 44.97 -12.30 -44.50
N GLN A 1025 44.48 -11.30 -45.21
CA GLN A 1025 44.91 -11.03 -46.58
C GLN A 1025 46.37 -10.54 -46.61
N ALA A 1026 47.18 -11.20 -47.42
CA ALA A 1026 48.56 -10.80 -47.69
C ALA A 1026 48.87 -10.99 -49.17
N SER A 1027 49.64 -10.07 -49.74
CA SER A 1027 50.10 -10.16 -51.12
C SER A 1027 51.55 -9.69 -51.24
N THR A 1028 52.17 -9.90 -52.40
CA THR A 1028 53.49 -9.30 -52.69
C THR A 1028 53.45 -7.76 -52.60
N ALA A 1029 52.33 -7.13 -52.98
CA ALA A 1029 52.13 -5.68 -52.94
C ALA A 1029 51.76 -5.14 -51.55
N ALA A 1030 51.13 -5.97 -50.71
CA ALA A 1030 50.73 -5.64 -49.35
C ALA A 1030 51.05 -6.82 -48.40
N PRO A 1031 52.33 -7.03 -48.07
CA PRO A 1031 52.73 -8.12 -47.17
C PRO A 1031 52.33 -7.81 -45.72
N ILE A 1032 52.00 -8.87 -44.97
CA ILE A 1032 51.79 -8.81 -43.52
C ILE A 1032 52.96 -9.49 -42.80
N TYR A 1033 53.06 -9.25 -41.50
CA TYR A 1033 54.07 -9.86 -40.65
C TYR A 1033 53.39 -10.57 -39.49
N VAL A 1034 53.68 -11.85 -39.34
CA VAL A 1034 53.11 -12.69 -38.28
C VAL A 1034 54.22 -13.28 -37.42
N MET A 1035 53.95 -13.43 -36.13
CA MET A 1035 54.90 -14.02 -35.20
C MET A 1035 55.00 -15.53 -35.41
N GLN A 1036 56.18 -16.02 -35.78
CA GLN A 1036 56.46 -17.44 -36.00
C GLN A 1036 57.83 -17.82 -35.41
N GLY A 1037 57.84 -18.68 -34.40
CA GLY A 1037 59.07 -19.09 -33.72
C GLY A 1037 59.82 -17.94 -33.04
N GLY A 1038 59.07 -16.99 -32.46
CA GLY A 1038 59.64 -15.84 -31.74
C GLY A 1038 60.18 -14.70 -32.61
N THR A 1039 59.99 -14.77 -33.94
CA THR A 1039 60.34 -13.69 -34.87
C THR A 1039 59.18 -13.36 -35.80
N PHE A 1040 59.07 -12.10 -36.24
CA PHE A 1040 58.10 -11.71 -37.26
C PHE A 1040 58.58 -12.15 -38.64
N LYS A 1041 57.80 -13.01 -39.29
CA LYS A 1041 58.09 -13.46 -40.66
C LYS A 1041 57.16 -12.75 -41.64
N LYS A 1042 57.75 -12.27 -42.75
CA LYS A 1042 57.01 -11.68 -43.87
C LYS A 1042 56.15 -12.77 -44.51
N CYS A 1043 54.86 -12.49 -44.63
CA CYS A 1043 53.93 -13.33 -45.36
C CYS A 1043 53.39 -12.55 -46.57
N THR A 1044 53.44 -13.16 -47.75
CA THR A 1044 53.00 -12.58 -49.03
C THR A 1044 51.84 -13.35 -49.65
N THR A 1045 51.38 -14.42 -48.99
CA THR A 1045 50.24 -15.24 -49.39
C THR A 1045 49.16 -15.14 -48.31
N PRO A 1046 47.87 -15.09 -48.65
CA PRO A 1046 46.80 -15.03 -47.65
C PRO A 1046 46.95 -16.16 -46.61
N LEU A 1047 46.88 -15.79 -45.32
CA LEU A 1047 46.90 -16.75 -44.22
C LEU A 1047 45.46 -17.14 -43.91
N ASN A 1048 45.04 -18.29 -44.43
CA ASN A 1048 43.74 -18.87 -44.12
C ASN A 1048 43.73 -19.38 -42.67
N ASN A 1049 42.61 -19.19 -41.96
CA ASN A 1049 42.42 -19.63 -40.57
C ASN A 1049 43.44 -19.05 -39.58
N PHE A 1050 43.71 -17.74 -39.63
CA PHE A 1050 44.58 -17.11 -38.64
C PHE A 1050 43.98 -17.25 -37.24
N PRO A 1051 44.74 -17.70 -36.22
CA PRO A 1051 44.16 -18.08 -34.94
C PRO A 1051 43.50 -16.92 -34.19
N VAL A 1052 42.48 -17.26 -33.40
CA VAL A 1052 41.78 -16.35 -32.49
C VAL A 1052 42.73 -15.84 -31.39
N HIS A 1053 42.48 -14.62 -30.91
CA HIS A 1053 43.31 -13.88 -29.93
C HIS A 1053 44.77 -13.65 -30.33
N LYS A 1054 45.09 -13.72 -31.64
CA LYS A 1054 46.40 -13.37 -32.19
C LYS A 1054 46.32 -12.04 -32.94
N ALA A 1055 47.43 -11.33 -32.96
CA ALA A 1055 47.59 -10.13 -33.78
C ALA A 1055 48.69 -10.28 -34.84
N TYR A 1056 48.56 -9.55 -35.94
CA TYR A 1056 49.52 -9.46 -37.05
C TYR A 1056 49.84 -8.00 -37.36
N LEU A 1057 51.02 -7.74 -37.91
CA LEU A 1057 51.50 -6.39 -38.20
C LEU A 1057 51.40 -6.09 -39.71
N LYS A 1058 50.82 -4.95 -40.09
CA LYS A 1058 50.68 -4.51 -41.48
C LYS A 1058 51.63 -3.35 -41.79
N LEU A 1059 52.57 -3.54 -42.72
CA LEU A 1059 53.65 -2.58 -42.99
C LEU A 1059 53.80 -2.23 -44.47
N LYS A 1060 54.07 -0.96 -44.76
CA LYS A 1060 54.34 -0.46 -46.12
C LYS A 1060 55.82 -0.06 -46.27
N LYS A 1061 56.71 -1.03 -46.52
CA LYS A 1061 58.16 -0.81 -46.71
C LYS A 1061 58.65 -1.20 -48.11
N PRO A 1062 59.78 -0.65 -48.60
CA PRO A 1062 60.37 -1.03 -49.89
C PRO A 1062 60.65 -2.53 -50.02
N ALA A 1063 60.56 -3.05 -51.24
CA ALA A 1063 60.85 -4.45 -51.56
C ALA A 1063 62.33 -4.79 -51.25
N GLY A 1064 62.58 -5.97 -50.66
CA GLY A 1064 63.93 -6.41 -50.29
C GLY A 1064 64.51 -5.83 -48.98
N ALA A 1065 63.92 -4.77 -48.41
CA ALA A 1065 64.44 -4.17 -47.18
C ALA A 1065 64.41 -5.16 -46.00
N LYS A 1066 65.49 -5.24 -45.21
CA LYS A 1066 65.51 -6.03 -43.97
C LYS A 1066 64.95 -5.18 -42.83
N LEU A 1067 63.98 -5.72 -42.08
CA LEU A 1067 63.23 -5.01 -41.03
C LEU A 1067 63.70 -5.42 -39.64
N ILE A 1068 63.87 -4.44 -38.75
CA ILE A 1068 64.02 -4.64 -37.31
C ILE A 1068 62.93 -3.89 -36.53
N LEU A 1069 62.48 -4.47 -35.41
CA LEU A 1069 61.58 -3.81 -34.46
C LEU A 1069 62.42 -3.25 -33.31
N HIS A 1070 62.46 -1.93 -33.19
CA HIS A 1070 63.16 -1.22 -32.13
C HIS A 1070 62.21 -0.95 -30.98
N PHE A 1071 62.54 -1.34 -29.74
CA PHE A 1071 61.68 -1.13 -28.58
C PHE A 1071 62.25 0.03 -27.77
N ASP A 1072 61.47 1.10 -27.63
CA ASP A 1072 61.90 2.29 -26.90
C ASP A 1072 61.23 2.33 -25.54
N ASP A 1073 62.00 2.04 -24.48
CA ASP A 1073 61.52 2.04 -23.10
C ASP A 1073 61.70 3.42 -22.42
N ASP A 1074 62.55 4.32 -22.96
CA ASP A 1074 62.77 5.70 -22.48
C ASP A 1074 62.94 6.68 -23.66
N ASP A 1075 62.39 7.90 -23.58
CA ASP A 1075 62.36 8.91 -24.65
C ASP A 1075 63.72 9.51 -25.09
N THR A 1076 64.83 8.81 -24.80
CA THR A 1076 66.20 9.26 -25.09
C THR A 1076 66.94 8.42 -26.11
N THR A 1077 66.30 7.47 -26.80
CA THR A 1077 66.95 6.83 -27.95
C THR A 1077 66.90 7.76 -29.18
N THR A 1078 67.69 8.83 -29.12
CA THR A 1078 68.42 9.31 -30.29
C THR A 1078 69.48 8.25 -30.63
N ALA A 1079 69.76 8.06 -31.91
CA ALA A 1079 71.02 7.46 -32.31
C ALA A 1079 72.14 8.05 -31.43
N ILE A 1080 72.95 7.18 -30.80
CA ILE A 1080 74.00 7.48 -29.80
C ILE A 1080 74.29 8.98 -29.67
N GLU A 1081 73.80 9.64 -28.63
CA GLU A 1081 74.43 10.87 -28.14
C GLU A 1081 74.54 10.84 -26.61
N GLU A 1082 75.80 10.79 -26.17
CA GLU A 1082 76.33 11.04 -24.83
C GLU A 1082 76.51 9.89 -23.82
N VAL A 1083 77.77 9.76 -23.40
CA VAL A 1083 78.21 9.20 -22.12
C VAL A 1083 77.90 10.25 -21.06
N THR A 1084 76.96 9.97 -20.17
CA THR A 1084 76.83 10.71 -18.92
C THR A 1084 76.91 9.77 -17.72
N THR A 1085 77.69 10.27 -16.78
CA THR A 1085 77.99 9.74 -15.47
C THR A 1085 76.76 9.82 -14.59
N ASP A 1086 76.27 8.71 -14.05
CA ASP A 1086 75.69 8.76 -12.72
C ASP A 1086 75.89 7.45 -11.95
N GLU A 1087 76.33 7.66 -10.71
CA GLU A 1087 76.90 6.71 -9.77
C GLU A 1087 75.79 5.97 -9.02
N GLY A 1088 75.80 4.64 -9.03
CA GLY A 1088 74.79 3.92 -8.27
C GLY A 1088 74.81 2.39 -8.28
N ASN A 1089 75.98 1.73 -8.32
CA ASN A 1089 76.22 0.50 -7.55
C ASN A 1089 77.64 -0.04 -7.71
N ILE A 1090 78.32 -0.15 -6.57
CA ILE A 1090 79.72 -0.56 -6.40
C ILE A 1090 79.75 -2.09 -6.39
N GLY A 1091 80.45 -2.72 -7.34
CA GLY A 1091 80.61 -4.17 -7.32
C GLY A 1091 81.39 -4.86 -8.44
N ASN A 1092 81.78 -4.18 -9.53
CA ASN A 1092 82.68 -4.78 -10.52
C ASN A 1092 83.62 -3.72 -11.11
N ASP A 1093 84.93 -3.93 -10.94
CA ASP A 1093 85.97 -3.09 -11.53
C ASP A 1093 86.07 -3.36 -13.03
N ILE A 1094 85.68 -2.39 -13.86
CA ILE A 1094 85.57 -2.55 -15.31
C ILE A 1094 86.62 -1.70 -16.01
N PHE A 1095 87.43 -2.33 -16.85
CA PHE A 1095 88.41 -1.68 -17.72
C PHE A 1095 87.92 -1.66 -19.16
N TYR A 1096 88.26 -0.61 -19.90
CA TYR A 1096 88.00 -0.49 -21.33
C TYR A 1096 89.32 -0.27 -22.08
N ASN A 1097 89.51 -0.92 -23.22
CA ASN A 1097 90.65 -0.59 -24.09
C ASN A 1097 90.41 0.75 -24.81
N LEU A 1098 91.42 1.27 -25.50
CA LEU A 1098 91.34 2.57 -26.18
C LEU A 1098 90.37 2.60 -27.37
N ASN A 1099 89.81 1.45 -27.76
CA ASN A 1099 88.73 1.32 -28.74
C ASN A 1099 87.36 1.20 -28.08
N GLY A 1100 87.25 1.45 -26.77
CA GLY A 1100 86.00 1.45 -26.03
C GLY A 1100 85.43 0.07 -25.71
N GLN A 1101 86.20 -1.01 -25.91
CA GLN A 1101 85.75 -2.37 -25.63
C GLN A 1101 86.03 -2.74 -24.18
N ARG A 1102 85.05 -3.36 -23.52
CA ARG A 1102 85.18 -3.84 -22.14
C ARG A 1102 86.16 -5.02 -22.05
N VAL A 1103 87.08 -4.95 -21.10
CA VAL A 1103 88.12 -5.96 -20.84
C VAL A 1103 88.01 -6.44 -19.39
N SER A 1104 87.77 -7.73 -19.24
CA SER A 1104 87.49 -8.36 -17.94
C SER A 1104 88.76 -8.73 -17.16
N ASN A 1105 89.92 -8.79 -17.81
CA ASN A 1105 91.19 -9.20 -17.19
C ASN A 1105 92.39 -8.51 -17.88
N PRO A 1106 92.70 -7.24 -17.52
CA PRO A 1106 93.74 -6.47 -18.20
C PRO A 1106 95.13 -7.01 -17.88
N GLN A 1107 95.93 -7.26 -18.91
CA GLN A 1107 97.25 -7.91 -18.78
C GLN A 1107 98.38 -6.86 -18.73
N LYS A 1108 98.63 -6.15 -19.84
CA LYS A 1108 99.62 -5.07 -19.91
C LYS A 1108 99.25 -4.09 -21.02
N GLY A 1109 99.08 -2.81 -20.67
CA GLY A 1109 98.66 -1.79 -21.63
C GLY A 1109 97.92 -0.61 -21.00
N ILE A 1110 97.41 0.26 -21.87
CA ILE A 1110 96.69 1.48 -21.49
C ILE A 1110 95.19 1.22 -21.60
N TYR A 1111 94.46 1.49 -20.52
CA TYR A 1111 93.02 1.30 -20.42
C TYR A 1111 92.32 2.55 -19.88
N ILE A 1112 91.00 2.61 -20.05
CA ILE A 1112 90.12 3.60 -19.45
C ILE A 1112 89.36 2.92 -18.31
N ARG A 1113 89.43 3.48 -17.11
CA ARG A 1113 88.68 3.04 -15.93
C ARG A 1113 88.14 4.28 -15.23
N GLN A 1114 86.83 4.32 -14.98
CA GLN A 1114 86.14 5.47 -14.37
C GLN A 1114 86.51 6.81 -15.04
N GLY A 1115 86.58 6.83 -16.37
CA GLY A 1115 86.89 8.03 -17.15
C GLY A 1115 88.36 8.49 -17.12
N LYS A 1116 89.26 7.78 -16.43
CA LYS A 1116 90.70 8.10 -16.38
C LYS A 1116 91.52 7.07 -17.15
N LYS A 1117 92.59 7.55 -17.78
CA LYS A 1117 93.59 6.71 -18.44
C LYS A 1117 94.46 6.04 -17.37
N VAL A 1118 94.46 4.70 -17.34
CA VAL A 1118 95.17 3.89 -16.36
C VAL A 1118 96.11 2.94 -17.08
N ILE A 1119 97.36 2.85 -16.63
CA ILE A 1119 98.36 1.95 -17.20
C ILE A 1119 98.45 0.72 -16.32
N VAL A 1120 98.12 -0.44 -16.88
CA VAL A 1120 98.31 -1.74 -16.24
C VAL A 1120 99.67 -2.26 -16.74
N LYS A 1121 100.62 -2.45 -15.81
CA LYS A 1121 102.04 -2.74 -16.12
C LYS A 1121 102.36 -4.22 -16.13
#